data_AF-A0A8C2DQ84-F1
#
_entry.id   AF-A0A8C2DQ84-F1
#
_cell.length_a   1.000
_cell.length_b   1.000
_cell.length_c   1.000
_cell.angle_alpha   90.00
_cell.angle_beta   90.00
_cell.angle_gamma   90.00
#
_symmetry.space_group_name_H-M   'P 1'
#
loop_
_entity.id
_entity.type
_entity.pdbx_description
1 polymer ?
#
loop_
_entity_poly.entity_id
_entity_poly.type
_entity_poly.pdbx_seq_one_letter_code
_entity_poly.pdbx_strand_id
1 'polypeptide(L)'
;MHVGSAVWTGLTVMTMLLLAQWDVGCWGMTLNSIPLRPASLRPFRASVGASLQRHKRNWVWNQFFVLEEYTGDDPLYVGKLHSDVDKGDGKVKYVLNGEGATSIFTIDENTGDIHATKRLDREEQAYYTLRAQARDRATNLPVEPESEFVIKVQDINDNEPKFLDGPYNAQVPEMSPVGTSVVEVKATDADDPTYGNSARVVYSILEGQPYFSVEPKTGIVRTALPNMDREARDQYLLVIQAKDMVGQMGGLSGTTSVTVTLTDVNDNPPRFSRKSYQFAVPESLPVASVVAKIKALDSDIGPNAEMDYRIIEGDGLGVFRVASDKDTQEGVITLQKNLDFETKSSYTLKIEVSNRNIDPRFLSQGPFSDTAMVRLTVENVDEPPIFSTPLSKMGVSEAAKVGTIIGTVSALDPDSTNSPISLFMHAYFFSVISVDPSQVGKGVALITVLDINDNAPVFAIEYETFLCERVGPGQVIETISAVDKDEPPSGHQFFFSLTAETAGNMNFTLRDNKDNTASILTKRGGFQRREQSMYRLPVLIMDSGTPALSSTNTLSIRVCDCDPDGTPQSCGTEAFTLSAGLSTGALVAILACIITLLVLVLLIVTMRRRKKEPLILDEDRDVRENIVRYDDEGGGEEDTEAFDMVALRNLNVVRDSKARRDVTPEVPTLYCSRPPPYKITPDNGIFREFIWDRLKDADVDPSAPPYDSLQTYAFEGSGSVAESLSSLDSLSTDSEQNYDYLSDWGPRFRKLADLYGHGDSSNIFSS
;
A
#
# COMPACT_ATOMS: atom_id res chain seq x y z
N MET A 1 19.01 -28.76 -60.63
CA MET A 1 20.07 -29.79 -60.45
C MET A 1 19.44 -31.00 -59.74
N HIS A 2 20.04 -32.18 -59.86
CA HIS A 2 19.77 -33.38 -59.04
C HIS A 2 20.18 -33.15 -57.56
N VAL A 3 19.85 -33.97 -56.54
CA VAL A 3 19.06 -35.22 -56.38
C VAL A 3 18.50 -35.25 -54.93
N GLY A 4 17.30 -35.78 -54.63
CA GLY A 4 17.02 -37.16 -54.17
C GLY A 4 17.15 -37.31 -52.62
N SER A 5 16.46 -38.18 -51.87
CA SER A 5 15.75 -39.46 -52.10
C SER A 5 14.80 -39.74 -50.89
N ALA A 6 13.99 -40.82 -50.76
CA ALA A 6 13.12 -41.60 -51.66
C ALA A 6 12.26 -42.61 -50.81
N VAL A 7 11.12 -43.11 -51.35
CA VAL A 7 10.67 -44.55 -51.41
C VAL A 7 10.72 -45.42 -50.11
N TRP A 8 9.69 -46.16 -49.62
CA TRP A 8 8.45 -46.70 -50.24
C TRP A 8 7.31 -47.09 -49.24
N THR A 9 6.15 -47.42 -49.83
CA THR A 9 4.90 -48.12 -49.40
C THR A 9 4.78 -48.95 -48.08
N GLY A 10 3.54 -49.06 -47.53
CA GLY A 10 3.24 -50.03 -46.44
C GLY A 10 1.79 -50.16 -45.89
N LEU A 11 0.82 -50.63 -46.69
CA LEU A 11 -0.41 -51.41 -46.32
C LEU A 11 -1.53 -50.93 -45.34
N THR A 12 -2.76 -51.36 -45.67
CA THR A 12 -3.96 -51.63 -44.81
C THR A 12 -4.55 -50.56 -43.87
N VAL A 13 -5.77 -50.11 -44.22
CA VAL A 13 -6.80 -49.62 -43.28
C VAL A 13 -7.84 -50.73 -43.08
N MET A 14 -8.22 -51.05 -41.85
CA MET A 14 -9.27 -52.03 -41.54
C MET A 14 -10.49 -51.36 -40.93
N THR A 15 -11.62 -51.44 -41.62
CA THR A 15 -12.92 -50.89 -41.18
C THR A 15 -13.81 -51.97 -40.59
N MET A 16 -14.23 -51.78 -39.33
CA MET A 16 -15.47 -52.34 -38.79
C MET A 16 -16.34 -51.15 -38.32
N LEU A 17 -17.57 -50.95 -38.78
CA LEU A 17 -18.76 -51.83 -38.80
C LEU A 17 -19.49 -51.77 -37.45
N LEU A 18 -20.44 -50.83 -37.34
CA LEU A 18 -21.77 -51.00 -36.73
C LEU A 18 -22.59 -49.70 -36.87
N LEU A 19 -23.56 -49.71 -37.78
CA LEU A 19 -24.75 -48.85 -37.71
C LEU A 19 -25.95 -49.77 -37.83
N ALA A 20 -26.83 -49.76 -36.83
CA ALA A 20 -28.06 -50.53 -36.80
C ALA A 20 -29.24 -49.57 -36.89
N GLN A 21 -30.05 -49.66 -37.95
CA GLN A 21 -31.28 -48.89 -38.02
C GLN A 21 -32.40 -49.56 -38.83
N TRP A 22 -33.42 -49.99 -38.07
CA TRP A 22 -34.85 -50.08 -38.40
C TRP A 22 -35.34 -51.17 -39.37
N ASP A 23 -36.01 -52.17 -38.77
CA ASP A 23 -37.10 -52.91 -39.40
C ASP A 23 -38.38 -52.05 -39.45
N VAL A 24 -38.94 -51.81 -40.65
CA VAL A 24 -40.39 -51.76 -40.89
C VAL A 24 -40.66 -52.25 -42.31
N GLY A 25 -41.43 -53.33 -42.49
CA GLY A 25 -41.88 -53.74 -43.82
C GLY A 25 -42.36 -55.19 -43.94
N CYS A 26 -43.66 -55.42 -43.76
CA CYS A 26 -44.29 -56.64 -44.28
C CYS A 26 -44.25 -56.65 -45.82
N TRP A 27 -44.27 -57.84 -46.42
CA TRP A 27 -45.20 -58.31 -47.47
C TRP A 27 -44.70 -59.71 -47.91
N GLY A 28 -45.58 -60.70 -48.03
CA GLY A 28 -45.18 -62.12 -48.15
C GLY A 28 -45.29 -62.72 -49.56
N MET A 29 -44.54 -63.79 -49.85
CA MET A 29 -44.73 -64.63 -51.05
C MET A 29 -44.34 -66.11 -50.85
N THR A 30 -45.37 -66.97 -50.97
CA THR A 30 -45.39 -68.30 -51.63
C THR A 30 -44.21 -69.30 -51.53
N LEU A 31 -44.46 -70.40 -50.79
CA LEU A 31 -44.47 -71.80 -51.27
C LEU A 31 -43.47 -72.28 -52.35
N ASN A 32 -42.53 -73.14 -51.93
CA ASN A 32 -42.13 -74.42 -52.56
C ASN A 32 -41.17 -75.14 -51.57
N SER A 33 -41.22 -76.42 -51.16
CA SER A 33 -41.83 -77.71 -51.55
C SER A 33 -40.74 -78.77 -51.81
N ILE A 34 -41.02 -80.05 -51.47
CA ILE A 34 -40.27 -81.29 -51.88
C ILE A 34 -39.01 -81.67 -51.03
N PRO A 35 -38.84 -82.93 -50.54
CA PRO A 35 -39.83 -83.93 -50.10
C PRO A 35 -39.44 -84.72 -48.80
N LEU A 36 -40.34 -85.57 -48.30
CA LEU A 36 -39.99 -86.68 -47.38
C LEU A 36 -39.82 -88.01 -48.15
N ARG A 37 -38.97 -88.93 -47.65
CA ARG A 37 -38.88 -90.32 -48.12
C ARG A 37 -39.36 -91.31 -47.04
N PRO A 38 -40.06 -92.40 -47.41
CA PRO A 38 -40.64 -93.34 -46.44
C PRO A 38 -39.65 -94.43 -45.98
N ALA A 39 -39.81 -94.89 -44.74
CA ALA A 39 -39.28 -96.16 -44.26
C ALA A 39 -40.37 -97.25 -44.33
N SER A 40 -39.97 -98.51 -44.54
CA SER A 40 -40.92 -99.60 -44.86
C SER A 40 -41.21 -100.52 -43.67
N LEU A 41 -42.46 -101.02 -43.61
CA LEU A 41 -42.90 -102.01 -42.63
C LEU A 41 -42.41 -103.42 -42.99
N ARG A 42 -41.68 -104.06 -42.07
CA ARG A 42 -41.62 -105.52 -41.94
C ARG A 42 -41.64 -105.89 -40.45
N PRO A 43 -42.50 -106.82 -40.00
CA PRO A 43 -42.56 -107.23 -38.60
C PRO A 43 -41.42 -108.19 -38.28
N PHE A 44 -40.87 -108.13 -37.07
CA PHE A 44 -40.02 -109.20 -36.53
C PHE A 44 -40.49 -109.69 -35.16
N ARG A 45 -40.28 -111.00 -35.00
CA ARG A 45 -40.80 -111.90 -33.97
C ARG A 45 -40.28 -111.52 -32.57
N ALA A 46 -41.11 -111.68 -31.55
CA ALA A 46 -40.68 -111.54 -30.15
C ALA A 46 -39.64 -112.62 -29.78
N SER A 47 -38.68 -112.24 -28.94
CA SER A 47 -37.82 -113.13 -28.16
C SER A 47 -37.85 -112.70 -26.69
N VAL A 48 -37.71 -113.66 -25.78
CA VAL A 48 -37.80 -113.45 -24.33
C VAL A 48 -36.40 -113.51 -23.73
N GLY A 49 -36.13 -112.67 -22.72
CA GLY A 49 -35.04 -112.90 -21.77
C GLY A 49 -33.70 -112.23 -22.11
N ALA A 50 -33.61 -110.92 -21.88
CA ALA A 50 -32.34 -110.25 -21.60
C ALA A 50 -32.58 -109.21 -20.48
N SER A 51 -31.94 -109.38 -19.33
CA SER A 51 -32.02 -108.42 -18.23
C SER A 51 -31.22 -107.17 -18.55
N LEU A 52 -31.89 -106.10 -18.96
CA LEU A 52 -31.27 -104.79 -19.19
C LEU A 52 -30.76 -104.23 -17.85
N GLN A 53 -29.46 -104.40 -17.59
CA GLN A 53 -28.72 -103.69 -16.55
C GLN A 53 -28.84 -102.18 -16.80
N ARG A 54 -29.67 -101.50 -16.01
CA ARG A 54 -29.91 -100.07 -16.12
C ARG A 54 -28.72 -99.31 -15.54
N HIS A 55 -27.72 -99.00 -16.37
CA HIS A 55 -26.63 -98.10 -15.95
C HIS A 55 -27.22 -96.76 -15.48
N LYS A 56 -26.92 -96.40 -14.23
CA LYS A 56 -27.38 -95.18 -13.55
C LYS A 56 -26.83 -93.98 -14.33
N ARG A 57 -27.70 -93.23 -15.00
CA ARG A 57 -27.34 -91.94 -15.61
C ARG A 57 -27.40 -90.90 -14.51
N ASN A 58 -26.27 -90.29 -14.19
CA ASN A 58 -26.21 -89.22 -13.19
C ASN A 58 -26.98 -88.00 -13.72
N TRP A 59 -28.18 -87.76 -13.17
CA TRP A 59 -28.91 -86.52 -13.34
C TRP A 59 -28.42 -85.53 -12.28
N VAL A 60 -27.62 -84.55 -12.73
CA VAL A 60 -26.92 -83.59 -11.87
C VAL A 60 -27.83 -82.37 -11.62
N TRP A 61 -28.91 -82.58 -10.86
CA TRP A 61 -29.77 -81.49 -10.33
C TRP A 61 -29.23 -81.03 -8.97
N ASN A 62 -28.03 -80.47 -8.96
CA ASN A 62 -27.30 -80.11 -7.74
C ASN A 62 -27.70 -78.72 -7.18
N GLN A 63 -28.92 -78.23 -7.47
CA GLN A 63 -29.42 -76.98 -6.90
C GLN A 63 -30.92 -77.02 -6.60
N PHE A 64 -31.29 -76.49 -5.44
CA PHE A 64 -32.66 -76.11 -5.09
C PHE A 64 -32.76 -74.58 -5.02
N PHE A 65 -33.97 -74.05 -5.06
CA PHE A 65 -34.26 -72.62 -4.97
C PHE A 65 -35.28 -72.37 -3.85
N VAL A 66 -35.06 -71.35 -3.04
CA VAL A 66 -35.92 -70.97 -1.91
C VAL A 66 -36.03 -69.45 -1.90
N LEU A 67 -37.25 -68.90 -1.86
CA LEU A 67 -37.45 -67.46 -1.69
C LEU A 67 -37.06 -67.02 -0.28
N GLU A 68 -36.50 -65.83 -0.15
CA GLU A 68 -36.25 -65.20 1.14
C GLU A 68 -37.51 -64.65 1.79
N GLU A 69 -37.37 -64.13 3.02
CA GLU A 69 -38.44 -63.53 3.84
C GLU A 69 -39.79 -64.30 3.83
N TYR A 70 -39.72 -65.64 3.80
CA TYR A 70 -40.91 -66.47 3.96
C TYR A 70 -41.44 -66.36 5.40
N THR A 71 -42.65 -65.80 5.52
CA THR A 71 -43.25 -65.37 6.79
C THR A 71 -44.22 -66.37 7.43
N GLY A 72 -44.31 -67.61 6.92
CA GLY A 72 -45.21 -68.64 7.47
C GLY A 72 -44.69 -69.29 8.76
N ASP A 73 -45.61 -69.70 9.63
CA ASP A 73 -45.32 -70.51 10.84
C ASP A 73 -44.94 -71.97 10.50
N ASP A 74 -45.38 -72.47 9.35
CA ASP A 74 -45.06 -73.81 8.85
C ASP A 74 -43.68 -73.83 8.15
N PRO A 75 -42.84 -74.87 8.34
CA PRO A 75 -41.56 -75.00 7.65
C PRO A 75 -41.70 -75.00 6.11
N LEU A 76 -40.96 -74.12 5.43
CA LEU A 76 -41.03 -73.97 3.98
C LEU A 76 -40.39 -75.16 3.27
N TYR A 77 -41.20 -75.95 2.54
CA TYR A 77 -40.72 -77.07 1.74
C TYR A 77 -39.80 -76.61 0.59
N VAL A 78 -38.56 -77.09 0.62
CA VAL A 78 -37.48 -76.77 -0.35
C VAL A 78 -37.43 -77.77 -1.51
N GLY A 79 -37.73 -79.04 -1.21
CA GLY A 79 -37.57 -80.14 -2.16
C GLY A 79 -37.48 -81.49 -1.47
N LYS A 80 -37.25 -82.54 -2.26
CA LYS A 80 -37.21 -83.93 -1.80
C LYS A 80 -36.00 -84.65 -2.36
N LEU A 81 -35.33 -85.42 -1.50
CA LEU A 81 -34.33 -86.39 -1.90
C LEU A 81 -34.89 -87.81 -1.74
N HIS A 82 -34.55 -88.69 -2.68
CA HIS A 82 -35.02 -90.07 -2.67
C HIS A 82 -33.96 -90.97 -3.31
N SER A 83 -33.80 -92.18 -2.78
CA SER A 83 -32.84 -93.18 -3.26
C SER A 83 -33.62 -94.30 -3.96
N ASP A 84 -33.16 -94.76 -5.12
CA ASP A 84 -33.73 -95.92 -5.81
C ASP A 84 -33.48 -97.27 -5.11
N VAL A 85 -32.76 -97.26 -3.97
CA VAL A 85 -32.67 -98.38 -3.01
C VAL A 85 -33.88 -98.40 -2.05
N ASP A 86 -34.46 -97.23 -1.74
CA ASP A 86 -35.62 -97.10 -0.86
C ASP A 86 -36.90 -97.55 -1.58
N LYS A 87 -37.63 -98.47 -0.93
CA LYS A 87 -38.87 -99.05 -1.45
C LYS A 87 -40.10 -98.58 -0.67
N GLY A 88 -39.96 -97.58 0.20
CA GLY A 88 -41.00 -97.16 1.13
C GLY A 88 -41.25 -98.18 2.25
N ASP A 89 -40.28 -99.07 2.52
CA ASP A 89 -40.38 -100.12 3.55
C ASP A 89 -39.71 -99.73 4.87
N GLY A 90 -39.35 -98.45 5.02
CA GLY A 90 -38.78 -97.85 6.23
C GLY A 90 -37.34 -98.23 6.53
N LYS A 91 -36.69 -99.08 5.72
CA LYS A 91 -35.30 -99.52 5.96
C LYS A 91 -34.25 -98.48 5.65
N VAL A 92 -34.53 -97.55 4.73
CA VAL A 92 -33.66 -96.40 4.48
C VAL A 92 -34.01 -95.28 5.45
N LYS A 93 -33.01 -94.46 5.78
CA LYS A 93 -33.21 -93.13 6.33
C LYS A 93 -32.32 -92.09 5.65
N TYR A 94 -32.82 -90.87 5.57
CA TYR A 94 -32.11 -89.73 4.96
C TYR A 94 -31.47 -88.86 6.04
N VAL A 95 -30.23 -88.43 5.81
CA VAL A 95 -29.47 -87.56 6.72
C VAL A 95 -28.92 -86.37 5.93
N LEU A 96 -28.92 -85.19 6.54
CA LEU A 96 -28.47 -83.92 5.96
C LEU A 96 -27.33 -83.33 6.80
N ASN A 97 -26.27 -82.87 6.12
CA ASN A 97 -25.06 -82.28 6.68
C ASN A 97 -24.64 -81.06 5.83
N GLY A 98 -23.76 -80.20 6.36
CA GLY A 98 -23.29 -79.00 5.67
C GLY A 98 -23.80 -77.70 6.27
N GLU A 99 -23.77 -76.63 5.48
CA GLU A 99 -24.08 -75.26 5.91
C GLU A 99 -25.57 -75.10 6.23
N GLY A 100 -25.89 -74.64 7.45
CA GLY A 100 -27.29 -74.51 7.91
C GLY A 100 -28.01 -75.84 8.18
N ALA A 101 -27.37 -77.00 8.01
CA ALA A 101 -28.00 -78.29 8.29
C ALA A 101 -28.42 -78.41 9.77
N THR A 102 -29.63 -78.90 10.03
CA THR A 102 -30.31 -79.00 11.34
C THR A 102 -30.61 -77.69 12.08
N SER A 103 -30.09 -76.55 11.63
CA SER A 103 -30.24 -75.24 12.28
C SER A 103 -30.98 -74.20 11.44
N ILE A 104 -31.09 -74.43 10.13
CA ILE A 104 -31.85 -73.67 9.14
C ILE A 104 -32.63 -74.68 8.28
N PHE A 105 -31.95 -75.68 7.72
CA PHE A 105 -32.54 -76.72 6.86
C PHE A 105 -32.64 -78.06 7.58
N THR A 106 -33.83 -78.66 7.57
CA THR A 106 -34.12 -79.97 8.17
C THR A 106 -34.64 -80.94 7.12
N ILE A 107 -34.22 -82.21 7.17
CA ILE A 107 -34.76 -83.29 6.32
C ILE A 107 -35.59 -84.25 7.18
N ASP A 108 -36.74 -84.71 6.68
CA ASP A 108 -37.45 -85.83 7.29
C ASP A 108 -36.67 -87.13 7.03
N GLU A 109 -36.26 -87.83 8.11
CA GLU A 109 -35.47 -89.06 8.01
C GLU A 109 -36.17 -90.17 7.20
N ASN A 110 -37.49 -90.16 7.08
CA ASN A 110 -38.30 -91.24 6.51
C ASN A 110 -38.74 -90.92 5.08
N THR A 111 -39.12 -89.66 4.82
CA THR A 111 -39.62 -89.25 3.50
C THR A 111 -38.57 -88.59 2.62
N GLY A 112 -37.48 -88.05 3.21
CA GLY A 112 -36.45 -87.30 2.49
C GLY A 112 -36.89 -85.89 2.07
N ASP A 113 -37.99 -85.37 2.60
CA ASP A 113 -38.46 -84.00 2.34
C ASP A 113 -37.65 -82.97 3.15
N ILE A 114 -37.07 -81.99 2.46
CA ILE A 114 -36.24 -80.91 3.02
C ILE A 114 -37.12 -79.68 3.23
N HIS A 115 -37.03 -79.08 4.41
CA HIS A 115 -37.73 -77.85 4.78
C HIS A 115 -36.76 -76.83 5.36
N ALA A 116 -36.99 -75.54 5.09
CA ALA A 116 -36.39 -74.43 5.81
C ALA A 116 -37.24 -74.11 7.06
N THR A 117 -36.58 -73.93 8.20
CA THR A 117 -37.20 -73.76 9.53
C THR A 117 -36.98 -72.37 10.12
N LYS A 118 -36.38 -71.48 9.34
CA LYS A 118 -36.13 -70.07 9.64
C LYS A 118 -36.36 -69.26 8.37
N ARG A 119 -36.54 -67.95 8.55
CA ARG A 119 -36.38 -66.98 7.48
C ARG A 119 -34.97 -67.06 6.91
N LEU A 120 -34.87 -66.74 5.63
CA LEU A 120 -33.63 -66.57 4.89
C LEU A 120 -33.57 -65.11 4.45
N ASP A 121 -32.34 -64.65 4.23
CA ASP A 121 -31.92 -63.30 3.85
C ASP A 121 -30.75 -63.52 2.86
N ARG A 122 -30.85 -62.97 1.65
CA ARG A 122 -29.90 -63.20 0.56
C ARG A 122 -28.68 -62.27 0.68
N GLU A 123 -28.83 -61.13 1.33
CA GLU A 123 -27.77 -60.15 1.65
C GLU A 123 -26.83 -60.72 2.73
N GLU A 124 -27.38 -61.45 3.70
CA GLU A 124 -26.62 -62.24 4.69
C GLU A 124 -25.99 -63.47 4.03
N GLN A 125 -26.78 -64.34 3.38
CA GLN A 125 -26.24 -65.55 2.74
C GLN A 125 -27.06 -66.08 1.55
N ALA A 126 -26.71 -65.64 0.34
CA ALA A 126 -27.30 -66.08 -0.93
C ALA A 126 -27.20 -67.60 -1.25
N TYR A 127 -26.25 -68.33 -0.66
CA TYR A 127 -25.93 -69.71 -1.04
C TYR A 127 -25.57 -70.60 0.17
N TYR A 128 -26.15 -71.80 0.23
CA TYR A 128 -25.85 -72.81 1.25
C TYR A 128 -25.43 -74.13 0.62
N THR A 129 -24.26 -74.64 0.97
CA THR A 129 -23.69 -75.90 0.48
C THR A 129 -24.05 -77.04 1.43
N LEU A 130 -24.86 -77.98 0.93
CA LEU A 130 -25.38 -79.10 1.70
C LEU A 130 -24.98 -80.45 1.09
N ARG A 131 -24.85 -81.46 1.95
CA ARG A 131 -24.59 -82.85 1.60
C ARG A 131 -25.65 -83.72 2.23
N ALA A 132 -26.27 -84.57 1.43
CA ALA A 132 -27.22 -85.57 1.91
C ALA A 132 -26.75 -86.99 1.63
N GLN A 133 -27.17 -87.92 2.48
CA GLN A 133 -26.80 -89.32 2.39
C GLN A 133 -27.97 -90.21 2.80
N ALA A 134 -28.27 -91.21 1.96
CA ALA A 134 -29.17 -92.29 2.31
C ALA A 134 -28.39 -93.36 3.09
N ARG A 135 -28.90 -93.76 4.26
CA ARG A 135 -28.31 -94.77 5.14
C ARG A 135 -29.31 -95.89 5.46
N ASP A 136 -28.82 -97.09 5.69
CA ASP A 136 -29.63 -98.19 6.24
C ASP A 136 -29.93 -97.93 7.73
N ARG A 137 -31.20 -98.04 8.12
CA ARG A 137 -31.70 -97.68 9.47
C ARG A 137 -31.22 -98.65 10.56
N ALA A 138 -30.90 -99.90 10.22
CA ALA A 138 -30.47 -100.90 11.19
C ALA A 138 -28.95 -100.87 11.46
N THR A 139 -28.15 -100.47 10.46
CA THR A 139 -26.69 -100.50 10.49
C THR A 139 -26.04 -99.11 10.49
N ASN A 140 -26.79 -98.06 10.14
CA ASN A 140 -26.32 -96.67 9.90
C ASN A 140 -25.23 -96.54 8.82
N LEU A 141 -25.00 -97.59 8.02
CA LEU A 141 -24.09 -97.58 6.88
C LEU A 141 -24.73 -96.86 5.67
N PRO A 142 -23.94 -96.16 4.84
CA PRO A 142 -24.46 -95.53 3.62
C PRO A 142 -24.90 -96.58 2.60
N VAL A 143 -26.10 -96.40 2.02
CA VAL A 143 -26.61 -97.22 0.90
C VAL A 143 -26.37 -96.57 -0.47
N GLU A 144 -26.12 -95.26 -0.48
CA GLU A 144 -25.68 -94.46 -1.62
C GLU A 144 -24.51 -93.55 -1.18
N PRO A 145 -23.66 -93.07 -2.10
CA PRO A 145 -22.65 -92.05 -1.79
C PRO A 145 -23.30 -90.73 -1.33
N GLU A 146 -22.49 -89.84 -0.73
CA GLU A 146 -22.95 -88.48 -0.41
C GLU A 146 -23.23 -87.70 -1.70
N SER A 147 -24.36 -86.98 -1.71
CA SER A 147 -24.74 -86.08 -2.80
C SER A 147 -24.65 -84.64 -2.30
N GLU A 148 -23.75 -83.86 -2.90
CA GLU A 148 -23.59 -82.43 -2.64
C GLU A 148 -24.49 -81.60 -3.56
N PHE A 149 -25.20 -80.64 -2.98
CA PHE A 149 -26.09 -79.71 -3.67
C PHE A 149 -26.08 -78.33 -3.00
N VAL A 150 -26.45 -77.30 -3.75
CA VAL A 150 -26.52 -75.92 -3.27
C VAL A 150 -27.98 -75.50 -3.13
N ILE A 151 -28.38 -74.99 -1.98
CA ILE A 151 -29.62 -74.19 -1.89
C ILE A 151 -29.26 -72.76 -2.30
N LYS A 152 -29.95 -72.26 -3.31
CA LYS A 152 -29.86 -70.86 -3.75
C LYS A 152 -31.04 -70.09 -3.16
N VAL A 153 -30.75 -69.03 -2.43
CA VAL A 153 -31.78 -68.07 -2.03
C VAL A 153 -32.19 -67.27 -3.27
N GLN A 154 -33.48 -67.06 -3.45
CA GLN A 154 -34.05 -66.26 -4.54
C GLN A 154 -34.45 -64.88 -4.02
N ASP A 155 -33.93 -63.90 -4.74
CA ASP A 155 -34.01 -62.47 -4.49
C ASP A 155 -35.45 -61.91 -4.49
N ILE A 156 -35.75 -61.08 -3.51
CA ILE A 156 -36.94 -60.24 -3.40
C ILE A 156 -36.48 -58.78 -3.28
N ASN A 157 -37.14 -57.87 -4.00
CA ASN A 157 -36.78 -56.45 -3.98
C ASN A 157 -37.22 -55.78 -2.67
N ASP A 158 -36.42 -55.90 -1.61
CA ASP A 158 -36.73 -55.34 -0.29
C ASP A 158 -35.76 -54.23 0.17
N ASN A 159 -34.60 -54.07 -0.47
CA ASN A 159 -33.72 -52.93 -0.25
C ASN A 159 -34.06 -51.76 -1.18
N GLU A 160 -33.93 -50.54 -0.66
CA GLU A 160 -33.98 -49.33 -1.47
C GLU A 160 -32.58 -48.88 -1.95
N PRO A 161 -32.47 -48.28 -3.16
CA PRO A 161 -31.23 -47.68 -3.66
C PRO A 161 -30.65 -46.60 -2.74
N LYS A 162 -29.41 -46.76 -2.25
CA LYS A 162 -28.77 -45.84 -1.30
C LYS A 162 -27.62 -45.07 -1.95
N PHE A 163 -27.61 -43.74 -1.80
CA PHE A 163 -26.52 -42.86 -2.27
C PHE A 163 -25.45 -42.70 -1.17
N LEU A 164 -24.38 -43.49 -1.24
CA LEU A 164 -23.33 -43.51 -0.20
C LEU A 164 -22.43 -42.26 -0.21
N ASP A 165 -22.20 -41.67 -1.38
CA ASP A 165 -21.32 -40.50 -1.57
C ASP A 165 -22.07 -39.15 -1.48
N GLY A 166 -23.35 -39.15 -1.06
CA GLY A 166 -24.19 -37.96 -0.95
C GLY A 166 -24.19 -37.31 0.45
N PRO A 167 -24.59 -36.03 0.58
CA PRO A 167 -25.04 -35.12 -0.47
C PRO A 167 -23.87 -34.56 -1.31
N TYR A 168 -24.14 -34.29 -2.59
CA TYR A 168 -23.11 -33.88 -3.54
C TYR A 168 -23.04 -32.36 -3.68
N ASN A 169 -21.82 -31.83 -3.83
CA ASN A 169 -21.58 -30.44 -4.22
C ASN A 169 -20.81 -30.41 -5.54
N ALA A 170 -21.23 -29.55 -6.48
CA ALA A 170 -20.64 -29.46 -7.80
C ALA A 170 -20.54 -28.01 -8.29
N GLN A 171 -19.65 -27.78 -9.24
CA GLN A 171 -19.39 -26.48 -9.84
C GLN A 171 -19.41 -26.59 -11.38
N VAL A 172 -20.01 -25.62 -12.05
CA VAL A 172 -20.03 -25.54 -13.52
C VAL A 172 -19.93 -24.07 -13.95
N PRO A 173 -19.14 -23.74 -14.99
CA PRO A 173 -19.12 -22.38 -15.52
C PRO A 173 -20.50 -21.94 -15.99
N GLU A 174 -20.83 -20.69 -15.74
CA GLU A 174 -22.02 -20.08 -16.35
C GLU A 174 -21.89 -19.95 -17.87
N MET A 175 -23.02 -19.68 -18.51
CA MET A 175 -23.22 -19.73 -19.96
C MET A 175 -22.73 -21.04 -20.63
N SER A 176 -22.49 -22.10 -19.84
CA SER A 176 -22.11 -23.42 -20.34
C SER A 176 -23.11 -23.94 -21.37
N PRO A 177 -22.65 -24.54 -22.48
CA PRO A 177 -23.55 -25.10 -23.48
C PRO A 177 -24.38 -26.26 -22.91
N VAL A 178 -25.53 -26.52 -23.51
CA VAL A 178 -26.40 -27.65 -23.15
C VAL A 178 -25.66 -28.97 -23.34
N GLY A 179 -25.75 -29.86 -22.36
CA GLY A 179 -25.07 -31.16 -22.34
C GLY A 179 -23.72 -31.20 -21.60
N THR A 180 -23.22 -30.05 -21.12
CA THR A 180 -22.03 -29.97 -20.27
C THR A 180 -22.21 -30.82 -19.02
N SER A 181 -21.22 -31.68 -18.74
CA SER A 181 -21.22 -32.58 -17.58
C SER A 181 -20.92 -31.82 -16.30
N VAL A 182 -21.72 -32.04 -15.26
CA VAL A 182 -21.63 -31.31 -13.98
C VAL A 182 -21.10 -32.21 -12.86
N VAL A 183 -21.73 -33.37 -12.66
CA VAL A 183 -21.33 -34.37 -11.66
C VAL A 183 -21.90 -35.74 -12.03
N GLU A 184 -21.26 -36.83 -11.61
CA GLU A 184 -21.80 -38.18 -11.65
C GLU A 184 -22.30 -38.54 -10.24
N VAL A 185 -23.59 -38.84 -10.08
CA VAL A 185 -24.13 -39.34 -8.80
C VAL A 185 -24.37 -40.84 -8.87
N LYS A 186 -24.11 -41.53 -7.76
CA LYS A 186 -24.13 -42.99 -7.72
C LYS A 186 -24.96 -43.49 -6.54
N ALA A 187 -25.99 -44.26 -6.85
CA ALA A 187 -26.67 -45.11 -5.89
C ALA A 187 -26.11 -46.53 -5.98
N THR A 188 -26.08 -47.21 -4.86
CA THR A 188 -25.84 -48.65 -4.74
C THR A 188 -27.07 -49.31 -4.14
N ASP A 189 -27.45 -50.42 -4.72
CA ASP A 189 -28.50 -51.29 -4.25
C ASP A 189 -27.87 -52.60 -3.72
N ALA A 190 -28.57 -53.31 -2.84
CA ALA A 190 -28.08 -54.53 -2.20
C ALA A 190 -28.61 -55.81 -2.89
N ASP A 191 -29.75 -55.69 -3.58
CA ASP A 191 -30.45 -56.79 -4.24
C ASP A 191 -29.66 -57.37 -5.45
N ASP A 192 -30.12 -58.47 -6.05
CA ASP A 192 -29.41 -59.16 -7.14
C ASP A 192 -29.71 -58.45 -8.48
N PRO A 193 -28.73 -57.83 -9.16
CA PRO A 193 -28.97 -57.11 -10.41
C PRO A 193 -29.32 -58.04 -11.59
N THR A 194 -29.25 -59.37 -11.40
CA THR A 194 -29.55 -60.40 -12.40
C THR A 194 -30.91 -61.06 -12.21
N TYR A 195 -31.48 -61.03 -11.00
CA TYR A 195 -32.84 -61.51 -10.70
C TYR A 195 -33.81 -60.33 -10.62
N GLY A 196 -35.07 -60.51 -11.02
CA GLY A 196 -36.13 -59.48 -10.98
C GLY A 196 -35.95 -58.23 -11.87
N ASN A 197 -34.71 -57.86 -12.19
CA ASN A 197 -34.21 -56.49 -12.32
C ASN A 197 -34.19 -55.69 -11.01
N SER A 198 -34.15 -56.32 -9.83
CA SER A 198 -34.30 -55.68 -8.51
C SER A 198 -33.33 -54.50 -8.34
N ALA A 199 -32.04 -54.78 -8.11
CA ALA A 199 -30.97 -53.78 -7.99
C ALA A 199 -30.64 -52.96 -9.27
N ARG A 200 -31.48 -52.99 -10.32
CA ARG A 200 -31.25 -52.25 -11.57
C ARG A 200 -31.82 -50.84 -11.50
N VAL A 201 -31.11 -49.98 -10.78
CA VAL A 201 -31.43 -48.57 -10.57
C VAL A 201 -31.56 -47.76 -11.87
N VAL A 202 -32.46 -46.78 -11.85
CA VAL A 202 -32.66 -45.73 -12.86
C VAL A 202 -32.72 -44.38 -12.17
N TYR A 203 -31.99 -43.39 -12.70
CA TYR A 203 -31.90 -42.05 -12.12
C TYR A 203 -32.93 -41.08 -12.74
N SER A 204 -33.53 -40.23 -11.90
CA SER A 204 -34.42 -39.15 -12.32
C SER A 204 -34.28 -37.91 -11.43
N ILE A 205 -34.62 -36.74 -11.97
CA ILE A 205 -34.65 -35.48 -11.21
C ILE A 205 -36.08 -35.22 -10.72
N LEU A 206 -36.24 -35.01 -9.41
CA LEU A 206 -37.49 -34.58 -8.78
C LEU A 206 -37.59 -33.05 -8.68
N GLU A 207 -36.47 -32.38 -8.39
CA GLU A 207 -36.35 -30.92 -8.32
C GLU A 207 -35.05 -30.47 -8.99
N GLY A 208 -35.06 -29.34 -9.71
CA GLY A 208 -33.92 -28.83 -10.49
C GLY A 208 -34.14 -28.77 -12.01
N GLN A 209 -35.24 -29.35 -12.51
CA GLN A 209 -35.75 -29.05 -13.84
C GLN A 209 -36.33 -27.61 -13.89
N PRO A 210 -36.29 -26.91 -15.04
CA PRO A 210 -35.78 -27.34 -16.34
C PRO A 210 -34.25 -27.18 -16.52
N TYR A 211 -33.54 -26.62 -15.56
CA TYR A 211 -32.13 -26.22 -15.70
C TYR A 211 -31.16 -27.38 -15.95
N PHE A 212 -31.40 -28.53 -15.31
CA PHE A 212 -30.55 -29.72 -15.41
C PHE A 212 -31.32 -30.96 -15.88
N SER A 213 -30.54 -31.91 -16.41
CA SER A 213 -30.96 -33.27 -16.77
C SER A 213 -30.04 -34.28 -16.11
N VAL A 214 -30.51 -35.51 -15.87
CA VAL A 214 -29.68 -36.64 -15.44
C VAL A 214 -29.78 -37.74 -16.48
N GLU A 215 -28.66 -38.36 -16.83
CA GLU A 215 -28.65 -39.51 -17.72
C GLU A 215 -29.13 -40.77 -16.96
N PRO A 216 -30.29 -41.37 -17.30
CA PRO A 216 -31.00 -42.27 -16.39
C PRO A 216 -30.30 -43.60 -16.06
N LYS A 217 -29.19 -43.92 -16.75
CA LYS A 217 -28.41 -45.17 -16.55
C LYS A 217 -27.04 -44.96 -15.90
N THR A 218 -26.50 -43.75 -15.97
CA THR A 218 -25.13 -43.43 -15.54
C THR A 218 -25.11 -42.50 -14.33
N GLY A 219 -26.20 -41.79 -14.05
CA GLY A 219 -26.25 -40.79 -12.98
C GLY A 219 -25.50 -39.49 -13.32
N ILE A 220 -25.04 -39.33 -14.57
CA ILE A 220 -24.35 -38.12 -15.02
C ILE A 220 -25.36 -36.97 -15.16
N VAL A 221 -25.20 -35.95 -14.33
CA VAL A 221 -25.95 -34.69 -14.37
C VAL A 221 -25.36 -33.77 -15.43
N ARG A 222 -26.22 -33.18 -16.26
CA ARG A 222 -25.84 -32.27 -17.36
C ARG A 222 -26.70 -31.02 -17.38
N THR A 223 -26.12 -29.90 -17.83
CA THR A 223 -26.88 -28.68 -18.17
C THR A 223 -27.94 -28.99 -19.23
N ALA A 224 -29.18 -28.54 -19.01
CA ALA A 224 -30.31 -28.76 -19.92
C ALA A 224 -30.84 -27.45 -20.53
N LEU A 225 -30.62 -26.30 -19.87
CA LEU A 225 -30.82 -24.98 -20.45
C LEU A 225 -29.49 -24.32 -20.85
N PRO A 226 -29.45 -23.56 -21.95
CA PRO A 226 -28.35 -22.63 -22.25
C PRO A 226 -28.48 -21.38 -21.38
N ASN A 227 -27.42 -20.55 -21.36
CA ASN A 227 -27.43 -19.21 -20.76
C ASN A 227 -27.92 -19.21 -19.29
N MET A 228 -27.46 -20.18 -18.51
CA MET A 228 -27.50 -20.08 -17.06
C MET A 228 -26.49 -19.02 -16.62
N ASP A 229 -26.87 -18.20 -15.65
CA ASP A 229 -26.36 -16.83 -15.42
C ASP A 229 -26.26 -16.60 -13.90
N ARG A 230 -25.07 -16.28 -13.39
CA ARG A 230 -24.73 -16.23 -11.96
C ARG A 230 -25.27 -14.96 -11.31
N GLU A 231 -25.30 -13.86 -12.06
CA GLU A 231 -25.82 -12.55 -11.65
C GLU A 231 -27.32 -12.63 -11.37
N ALA A 232 -28.06 -13.39 -12.17
CA ALA A 232 -29.45 -13.72 -11.92
C ALA A 232 -29.62 -14.78 -10.83
N ARG A 233 -28.79 -15.85 -10.84
CA ARG A 233 -28.84 -16.93 -9.84
C ARG A 233 -27.57 -17.79 -9.81
N ASP A 234 -26.80 -17.67 -8.73
CA ASP A 234 -25.56 -18.42 -8.48
C ASP A 234 -25.76 -19.91 -8.14
N GLN A 235 -26.80 -20.27 -7.40
CA GLN A 235 -26.94 -21.61 -6.81
C GLN A 235 -28.25 -22.33 -7.14
N TYR A 236 -28.12 -23.62 -7.48
CA TYR A 236 -29.22 -24.52 -7.82
C TYR A 236 -29.16 -25.76 -6.94
N LEU A 237 -30.23 -26.00 -6.19
CA LEU A 237 -30.45 -27.27 -5.51
C LEU A 237 -31.18 -28.22 -6.47
N LEU A 238 -30.66 -29.43 -6.62
CA LEU A 238 -31.32 -30.53 -7.31
C LEU A 238 -31.65 -31.62 -6.30
N VAL A 239 -32.80 -32.27 -6.47
CA VAL A 239 -33.13 -33.53 -5.78
C VAL A 239 -33.15 -34.64 -6.82
N ILE A 240 -32.24 -35.60 -6.69
CA ILE A 240 -32.12 -36.75 -7.60
C ILE A 240 -32.64 -37.99 -6.88
N GLN A 241 -33.51 -38.72 -7.55
CA GLN A 241 -34.01 -40.02 -7.14
C GLN A 241 -33.25 -41.11 -7.90
N ALA A 242 -32.83 -42.15 -7.19
CA ALA A 242 -32.51 -43.45 -7.79
C ALA A 242 -33.66 -44.39 -7.46
N LYS A 243 -34.21 -45.05 -8.47
CA LYS A 243 -35.33 -45.97 -8.32
C LYS A 243 -34.97 -47.33 -8.91
N ASP A 244 -35.19 -48.39 -8.15
CA ASP A 244 -34.90 -49.79 -8.52
C ASP A 244 -35.82 -50.30 -9.65
N MET A 245 -35.77 -51.60 -9.98
CA MET A 245 -36.72 -52.26 -10.89
C MET A 245 -36.86 -51.59 -12.27
N VAL A 246 -35.79 -50.94 -12.74
CA VAL A 246 -35.77 -50.11 -13.97
C VAL A 246 -36.81 -48.98 -13.94
N GLY A 247 -37.12 -48.45 -12.75
CA GLY A 247 -38.08 -47.37 -12.50
C GLY A 247 -39.56 -47.80 -12.43
N GLN A 248 -39.87 -49.10 -12.53
CA GLN A 248 -41.24 -49.60 -12.70
C GLN A 248 -42.18 -49.37 -11.51
N MET A 249 -43.50 -49.49 -11.74
CA MET A 249 -44.51 -49.32 -10.70
C MET A 249 -44.49 -50.52 -9.74
N GLY A 250 -44.06 -50.29 -8.49
CA GLY A 250 -43.77 -51.33 -7.49
C GLY A 250 -42.38 -51.20 -6.87
N GLY A 251 -41.44 -50.56 -7.59
CA GLY A 251 -40.07 -50.36 -7.13
C GLY A 251 -39.87 -49.27 -6.07
N LEU A 252 -38.90 -49.48 -5.18
CA LEU A 252 -38.45 -48.60 -4.10
C LEU A 252 -37.46 -47.53 -4.61
N SER A 253 -37.20 -46.50 -3.82
CA SER A 253 -36.35 -45.38 -4.26
C SER A 253 -35.73 -44.55 -3.13
N GLY A 254 -34.41 -44.44 -3.12
CA GLY A 254 -33.71 -43.41 -2.36
C GLY A 254 -33.57 -42.09 -3.11
N THR A 255 -33.29 -41.03 -2.38
CA THR A 255 -33.06 -39.67 -2.91
C THR A 255 -31.81 -39.04 -2.33
N THR A 256 -31.13 -38.21 -3.12
CA THR A 256 -29.99 -37.39 -2.69
C THR A 256 -30.14 -35.96 -3.19
N SER A 257 -29.52 -35.01 -2.49
CA SER A 257 -29.42 -33.61 -2.93
C SER A 257 -28.08 -33.35 -3.62
N VAL A 258 -28.12 -32.57 -4.69
CA VAL A 258 -26.94 -32.01 -5.36
C VAL A 258 -27.03 -30.49 -5.32
N THR A 259 -26.03 -29.82 -4.74
CA THR A 259 -25.90 -28.37 -4.82
C THR A 259 -24.94 -28.02 -5.96
N VAL A 260 -25.47 -27.41 -7.02
CA VAL A 260 -24.66 -26.89 -8.15
C VAL A 260 -24.49 -25.38 -7.98
N THR A 261 -23.24 -24.94 -7.90
CA THR A 261 -22.87 -23.52 -7.91
C THR A 261 -22.34 -23.15 -9.29
N LEU A 262 -22.79 -22.02 -9.84
CA LEU A 262 -22.22 -21.45 -11.05
C LEU A 262 -20.89 -20.78 -10.74
N THR A 263 -19.85 -21.09 -11.52
CA THR A 263 -18.55 -20.41 -11.41
C THR A 263 -18.45 -19.27 -12.40
N ASP A 264 -18.04 -18.12 -11.87
CA ASP A 264 -17.96 -16.82 -12.53
C ASP A 264 -17.16 -16.82 -13.86
N VAL A 265 -17.70 -16.17 -14.87
CA VAL A 265 -17.07 -15.95 -16.18
C VAL A 265 -17.15 -14.47 -16.55
N ASN A 266 -16.06 -13.88 -17.05
CA ASN A 266 -16.08 -12.47 -17.44
C ASN A 266 -16.94 -12.23 -18.69
N ASP A 267 -18.19 -11.83 -18.48
CA ASP A 267 -19.11 -11.36 -19.52
C ASP A 267 -19.65 -9.94 -19.27
N ASN A 268 -19.66 -9.45 -18.02
CA ASN A 268 -20.08 -8.08 -17.71
C ASN A 268 -18.91 -7.09 -17.81
N PRO A 269 -18.94 -6.14 -18.76
CA PRO A 269 -17.93 -5.10 -18.78
C PRO A 269 -18.22 -4.02 -17.71
N PRO A 270 -17.20 -3.39 -17.09
CA PRO A 270 -17.36 -2.43 -16.01
C PRO A 270 -18.00 -1.14 -16.53
N ARG A 271 -18.97 -0.61 -15.79
CA ARG A 271 -19.79 0.54 -16.21
C ARG A 271 -19.72 1.68 -15.20
N PHE A 272 -19.46 2.89 -15.68
CA PHE A 272 -19.58 4.08 -14.85
C PHE A 272 -21.05 4.40 -14.56
N SER A 273 -21.38 4.56 -13.28
CA SER A 273 -22.73 4.99 -12.84
C SER A 273 -23.18 6.35 -13.39
N ARG A 274 -22.22 7.19 -13.83
CA ARG A 274 -22.45 8.46 -14.54
C ARG A 274 -21.47 8.61 -15.69
N LYS A 275 -21.93 9.10 -16.84
CA LYS A 275 -21.06 9.42 -17.99
C LYS A 275 -20.27 10.73 -17.84
N SER A 276 -20.61 11.54 -16.83
CA SER A 276 -19.75 12.63 -16.38
C SER A 276 -19.75 12.79 -14.86
N TYR A 277 -18.61 13.25 -14.34
CA TYR A 277 -18.40 13.64 -12.95
C TYR A 277 -17.85 15.06 -12.93
N GLN A 278 -18.20 15.82 -11.90
CA GLN A 278 -17.70 17.18 -11.69
C GLN A 278 -17.19 17.28 -10.26
N PHE A 279 -15.97 17.76 -10.09
CA PHE A 279 -15.34 18.01 -8.79
C PHE A 279 -14.70 19.39 -8.82
N ALA A 280 -14.62 20.02 -7.66
CA ALA A 280 -13.91 21.27 -7.46
C ALA A 280 -12.69 21.01 -6.56
N VAL A 281 -11.57 21.69 -6.83
CA VAL A 281 -10.35 21.62 -6.03
C VAL A 281 -9.69 23.00 -5.93
N PRO A 282 -9.23 23.43 -4.74
CA PRO A 282 -8.45 24.66 -4.61
C PRO A 282 -7.12 24.53 -5.33
N GLU A 283 -6.60 25.63 -5.88
CA GLU A 283 -5.29 25.59 -6.54
C GLU A 283 -4.13 25.34 -5.59
N SER A 284 -4.26 25.81 -4.35
CA SER A 284 -3.32 25.60 -3.23
C SER A 284 -3.23 24.13 -2.76
N LEU A 285 -3.89 23.19 -3.46
CA LEU A 285 -3.83 21.75 -3.17
C LEU A 285 -2.41 21.21 -3.47
N PRO A 286 -1.70 20.63 -2.48
CA PRO A 286 -0.33 20.18 -2.69
C PRO A 286 -0.25 18.95 -3.62
N VAL A 287 0.86 18.84 -4.35
CA VAL A 287 1.15 17.72 -5.25
C VAL A 287 1.08 16.37 -4.50
N ALA A 288 0.68 15.32 -5.23
CA ALA A 288 0.34 13.98 -4.74
C ALA A 288 -0.96 13.87 -3.91
N SER A 289 -1.67 14.97 -3.63
CA SER A 289 -3.02 14.92 -3.06
C SER A 289 -4.01 14.16 -3.94
N VAL A 290 -4.99 13.52 -3.31
CA VAL A 290 -6.16 12.95 -4.00
C VAL A 290 -7.11 14.09 -4.37
N VAL A 291 -7.36 14.23 -5.67
CA VAL A 291 -8.21 15.26 -6.28
C VAL A 291 -9.66 14.78 -6.38
N ALA A 292 -9.85 13.50 -6.71
CA ALA A 292 -11.16 12.90 -6.85
C ALA A 292 -11.07 11.37 -6.77
N LYS A 293 -12.19 10.74 -6.42
CA LYS A 293 -12.40 9.29 -6.56
C LYS A 293 -13.61 9.06 -7.46
N ILE A 294 -13.49 8.14 -8.43
CA ILE A 294 -14.59 7.68 -9.26
C ILE A 294 -14.69 6.16 -9.18
N LYS A 295 -15.91 5.62 -9.27
CA LYS A 295 -16.14 4.17 -9.25
C LYS A 295 -16.97 3.73 -10.43
N ALA A 296 -16.45 2.76 -11.17
CA ALA A 296 -17.25 1.90 -12.03
C ALA A 296 -17.81 0.73 -11.23
N LEU A 297 -18.91 0.16 -11.71
CA LEU A 297 -19.52 -1.02 -11.16
C LEU A 297 -19.39 -2.14 -12.19
N ASP A 298 -19.01 -3.31 -11.68
CA ASP A 298 -18.92 -4.57 -12.39
C ASP A 298 -19.84 -5.57 -11.67
N SER A 299 -20.38 -6.54 -12.39
CA SER A 299 -21.32 -7.55 -11.86
C SER A 299 -20.63 -8.85 -11.46
N ASP A 300 -19.48 -9.12 -12.08
CA ASP A 300 -18.69 -10.34 -11.92
C ASP A 300 -18.05 -10.42 -10.50
N ILE A 301 -17.33 -11.51 -10.19
CA ILE A 301 -16.62 -11.64 -8.90
C ILE A 301 -15.13 -11.98 -9.02
N GLY A 302 -14.38 -11.60 -7.99
CA GLY A 302 -12.95 -11.91 -7.86
C GLY A 302 -12.12 -11.34 -9.03
N PRO A 303 -11.34 -12.16 -9.75
CA PRO A 303 -10.40 -11.69 -10.77
C PRO A 303 -11.05 -11.16 -12.05
N ASN A 304 -12.33 -11.46 -12.29
CA ASN A 304 -13.05 -10.97 -13.47
C ASN A 304 -13.46 -9.49 -13.27
N ALA A 305 -13.98 -9.16 -12.09
CA ALA A 305 -14.32 -7.78 -11.69
C ALA A 305 -13.11 -6.90 -11.29
N GLU A 306 -11.86 -7.35 -11.47
CA GLU A 306 -10.68 -6.50 -11.25
C GLU A 306 -10.55 -5.43 -12.34
N MET A 307 -10.57 -4.15 -11.94
CA MET A 307 -10.63 -3.01 -12.86
C MET A 307 -9.33 -2.20 -12.89
N ASP A 308 -8.89 -1.84 -14.10
CA ASP A 308 -7.80 -0.89 -14.35
C ASP A 308 -8.32 0.41 -14.98
N TYR A 309 -8.03 1.54 -14.33
CA TYR A 309 -8.43 2.88 -14.77
C TYR A 309 -7.28 3.60 -15.49
N ARG A 310 -7.57 4.32 -16.58
CA ARG A 310 -6.58 5.12 -17.34
C ARG A 310 -7.15 6.42 -17.90
N ILE A 311 -6.38 7.52 -17.84
CA ILE A 311 -6.72 8.77 -18.55
C ILE A 311 -6.29 8.57 -20.02
N ILE A 312 -7.23 8.59 -20.95
CA ILE A 312 -6.98 8.32 -22.38
C ILE A 312 -6.91 9.58 -23.24
N GLU A 313 -7.58 10.64 -22.82
CA GLU A 313 -7.73 11.90 -23.55
C GLU A 313 -8.03 13.00 -22.52
N GLY A 314 -7.72 14.25 -22.85
CA GLY A 314 -7.99 15.39 -21.98
C GLY A 314 -6.81 16.34 -21.86
N ASP A 315 -7.09 17.48 -21.24
CA ASP A 315 -6.19 18.65 -21.22
C ASP A 315 -5.46 18.83 -19.88
N GLY A 316 -5.54 17.81 -19.01
CA GLY A 316 -4.79 17.63 -17.77
C GLY A 316 -3.88 16.41 -17.77
N LEU A 317 -3.60 15.82 -18.94
CA LEU A 317 -2.59 14.76 -19.09
C LEU A 317 -1.23 15.27 -18.58
N GLY A 318 -0.62 14.54 -17.64
CA GLY A 318 0.64 14.95 -17.00
C GLY A 318 0.51 16.09 -15.97
N VAL A 319 -0.71 16.56 -15.68
CA VAL A 319 -1.07 17.34 -14.47
C VAL A 319 -1.73 16.42 -13.44
N PHE A 320 -2.54 15.48 -13.89
CA PHE A 320 -3.20 14.46 -13.07
C PHE A 320 -2.76 13.04 -13.47
N ARG A 321 -2.86 12.11 -12.51
CA ARG A 321 -2.64 10.67 -12.70
C ARG A 321 -3.76 9.90 -12.01
N VAL A 322 -4.43 8.99 -12.72
CA VAL A 322 -5.35 8.02 -12.13
C VAL A 322 -4.61 6.71 -11.79
N ALA A 323 -5.06 6.01 -10.75
CA ALA A 323 -4.66 4.65 -10.42
C ALA A 323 -5.83 3.89 -9.79
N SER A 324 -5.88 2.57 -9.94
CA SER A 324 -6.85 1.72 -9.24
C SER A 324 -6.46 1.55 -7.77
N ASP A 325 -7.39 1.85 -6.87
CA ASP A 325 -7.36 1.38 -5.48
C ASP A 325 -7.59 -0.13 -5.45
N LYS A 326 -6.72 -0.90 -4.77
CA LYS A 326 -6.82 -2.37 -4.74
C LYS A 326 -8.01 -2.86 -3.92
N ASP A 327 -8.30 -2.17 -2.82
CA ASP A 327 -9.25 -2.63 -1.81
C ASP A 327 -10.67 -2.13 -2.14
N THR A 328 -10.78 -0.91 -2.69
CA THR A 328 -12.08 -0.33 -3.07
C THR A 328 -12.43 -0.47 -4.56
N GLN A 329 -11.48 -0.83 -5.43
CA GLN A 329 -11.61 -0.85 -6.90
C GLN A 329 -12.08 0.50 -7.48
N GLU A 330 -11.68 1.60 -6.84
CA GLU A 330 -11.95 2.99 -7.28
C GLU A 330 -10.80 3.53 -8.13
N GLY A 331 -11.14 4.33 -9.14
CA GLY A 331 -10.18 5.16 -9.86
C GLY A 331 -9.84 6.40 -9.02
N VAL A 332 -8.69 6.38 -8.37
CA VAL A 332 -8.18 7.48 -7.54
C VAL A 332 -7.38 8.44 -8.41
N ILE A 333 -7.88 9.66 -8.55
CA ILE A 333 -7.23 10.74 -9.33
C ILE A 333 -6.34 11.53 -8.39
N THR A 334 -5.05 11.63 -8.72
CA THR A 334 -4.01 12.28 -7.92
C THR A 334 -3.34 13.42 -8.68
N LEU A 335 -3.00 14.49 -7.97
CA LEU A 335 -2.30 15.65 -8.53
C LEU A 335 -0.81 15.33 -8.74
N GLN A 336 -0.22 15.77 -9.86
CA GLN A 336 1.20 15.54 -10.20
C GLN A 336 2.00 16.84 -10.40
N LYS A 337 1.32 17.99 -10.53
CA LYS A 337 1.90 19.34 -10.64
C LYS A 337 0.98 20.32 -9.90
N ASN A 338 1.52 21.44 -9.44
CA ASN A 338 0.70 22.53 -8.87
C ASN A 338 -0.39 22.95 -9.87
N LEU A 339 -1.49 23.45 -9.32
CA LEU A 339 -2.54 24.15 -10.06
C LEU A 339 -2.30 25.66 -9.98
N ASP A 340 -2.97 26.40 -10.85
CA ASP A 340 -2.82 27.83 -11.11
C ASP A 340 -4.11 28.26 -11.83
N PHE A 341 -4.97 29.05 -11.17
CA PHE A 341 -6.30 29.42 -11.63
C PHE A 341 -6.24 30.46 -12.76
N GLU A 342 -5.36 31.45 -12.63
CA GLU A 342 -5.06 32.53 -13.58
C GLU A 342 -4.67 31.96 -14.95
N THR A 343 -3.79 30.95 -14.95
CA THR A 343 -3.41 30.18 -16.14
C THR A 343 -4.54 29.26 -16.57
N LYS A 344 -5.19 28.52 -15.64
CA LYS A 344 -6.20 27.51 -16.00
C LYS A 344 -7.20 27.11 -14.91
N SER A 345 -8.30 27.86 -14.84
CA SER A 345 -9.45 27.61 -13.96
C SER A 345 -10.26 26.31 -14.17
N SER A 346 -10.05 25.50 -15.22
CA SER A 346 -10.64 24.15 -15.29
C SER A 346 -9.93 23.18 -16.25
N TYR A 347 -10.07 21.89 -15.94
CA TYR A 347 -9.57 20.75 -16.72
C TYR A 347 -10.68 19.75 -17.03
N THR A 348 -10.52 19.01 -18.11
CA THR A 348 -11.42 17.94 -18.56
C THR A 348 -10.62 16.69 -18.90
N LEU A 349 -10.84 15.62 -18.14
CA LEU A 349 -10.20 14.31 -18.29
C LEU A 349 -11.22 13.30 -18.82
N LYS A 350 -10.87 12.54 -19.86
CA LYS A 350 -11.62 11.36 -20.29
C LYS A 350 -10.94 10.15 -19.70
N ILE A 351 -11.63 9.48 -18.78
CA ILE A 351 -11.11 8.30 -18.10
C ILE A 351 -11.83 7.07 -18.63
N GLU A 352 -11.05 6.08 -18.99
CA GLU A 352 -11.51 4.74 -19.33
C GLU A 352 -11.29 3.81 -18.12
N VAL A 353 -12.21 2.88 -17.93
CA VAL A 353 -12.07 1.71 -17.05
C VAL A 353 -12.18 0.46 -17.89
N SER A 354 -11.37 -0.56 -17.61
CA SER A 354 -11.42 -1.86 -18.29
C SER A 354 -11.09 -3.00 -17.32
N ASN A 355 -11.64 -4.20 -17.54
CA ASN A 355 -11.21 -5.38 -16.78
C ASN A 355 -9.73 -5.65 -17.02
N ARG A 356 -9.02 -6.10 -15.97
CA ARG A 356 -7.63 -6.55 -16.06
C ARG A 356 -7.52 -7.86 -16.85
N ASN A 357 -8.49 -8.74 -16.67
CA ASN A 357 -8.62 -10.01 -17.37
C ASN A 357 -9.80 -9.89 -18.35
N ILE A 358 -9.58 -10.18 -19.63
CA ILE A 358 -10.61 -10.09 -20.67
C ILE A 358 -10.76 -11.46 -21.35
N ASP A 359 -11.96 -12.03 -21.34
CA ASP A 359 -12.23 -13.29 -22.00
C ASP A 359 -12.50 -13.09 -23.51
N PRO A 360 -11.72 -13.70 -24.41
CA PRO A 360 -11.86 -13.49 -25.85
C PRO A 360 -13.17 -14.01 -26.44
N ARG A 361 -13.93 -14.86 -25.73
CA ARG A 361 -15.24 -15.36 -26.16
C ARG A 361 -16.28 -14.23 -26.21
N PHE A 362 -16.20 -13.29 -25.27
CA PHE A 362 -17.23 -12.27 -25.05
C PHE A 362 -16.96 -10.95 -25.77
N LEU A 363 -15.76 -10.75 -26.35
CA LEU A 363 -15.40 -9.59 -27.19
C LEU A 363 -16.39 -9.29 -28.33
N SER A 364 -17.21 -10.27 -28.72
CA SER A 364 -18.28 -10.10 -29.71
C SER A 364 -19.51 -9.34 -29.21
N GLN A 365 -19.70 -9.25 -27.88
CA GLN A 365 -20.84 -8.56 -27.24
C GLN A 365 -20.58 -7.06 -27.05
N GLY A 366 -19.31 -6.65 -26.92
CA GLY A 366 -18.93 -5.25 -26.78
C GLY A 366 -17.47 -5.06 -26.33
N PRO A 367 -17.03 -3.80 -26.14
CA PRO A 367 -15.76 -3.51 -25.49
C PRO A 367 -15.84 -3.86 -23.99
N PHE A 368 -14.80 -4.50 -23.46
CA PHE A 368 -14.58 -4.66 -22.02
C PHE A 368 -13.99 -3.39 -21.39
N SER A 369 -14.60 -2.26 -21.73
CA SER A 369 -14.29 -0.95 -21.19
C SER A 369 -15.47 0.03 -21.31
N ASP A 370 -15.51 0.98 -20.39
CA ASP A 370 -16.42 2.13 -20.42
C ASP A 370 -15.64 3.44 -20.19
N THR A 371 -16.20 4.56 -20.65
CA THR A 371 -15.57 5.88 -20.51
C THR A 371 -16.49 6.89 -19.84
N ALA A 372 -15.90 7.77 -19.03
CA ALA A 372 -16.57 8.90 -18.40
C ALA A 372 -15.71 10.17 -18.46
N MET A 373 -16.39 11.31 -18.54
CA MET A 373 -15.77 12.64 -18.56
C MET A 373 -15.71 13.20 -17.14
N VAL A 374 -14.51 13.34 -16.57
CA VAL A 374 -14.30 14.04 -15.29
C VAL A 374 -13.90 15.47 -15.58
N ARG A 375 -14.76 16.42 -15.20
CA ARG A 375 -14.43 17.85 -15.20
C ARG A 375 -13.95 18.25 -13.81
N LEU A 376 -12.80 18.89 -13.77
CA LEU A 376 -12.21 19.46 -12.56
C LEU A 376 -12.24 20.97 -12.69
N THR A 377 -12.99 21.67 -11.83
CA THR A 377 -12.92 23.12 -11.71
C THR A 377 -11.88 23.46 -10.65
N VAL A 378 -10.93 24.33 -10.99
CA VAL A 378 -10.02 24.90 -10.01
C VAL A 378 -10.80 25.99 -9.26
N GLU A 379 -10.70 26.01 -7.95
CA GLU A 379 -11.23 27.07 -7.09
C GLU A 379 -10.09 28.04 -6.76
N ASN A 380 -10.34 29.31 -7.02
CA ASN A 380 -9.41 30.43 -6.80
C ASN A 380 -9.13 30.63 -5.31
N VAL A 381 -7.86 30.79 -4.92
CA VAL A 381 -7.42 30.98 -3.52
C VAL A 381 -6.42 32.13 -3.39
N ASP A 382 -6.93 33.28 -2.95
CA ASP A 382 -6.22 34.53 -2.60
C ASP A 382 -4.70 34.38 -2.38
N GLU A 383 -3.90 34.76 -3.39
CA GLU A 383 -2.44 34.64 -3.39
C GLU A 383 -1.72 35.93 -2.93
N PRO A 384 -0.54 35.82 -2.29
CA PRO A 384 0.22 37.00 -1.87
C PRO A 384 0.82 37.75 -3.07
N PRO A 385 0.75 39.09 -3.12
CA PRO A 385 1.20 39.87 -4.28
C PRO A 385 2.69 39.68 -4.57
N ILE A 386 3.02 39.44 -5.84
CA ILE A 386 4.37 39.11 -6.30
C ILE A 386 5.07 40.31 -6.96
N PHE A 387 6.38 40.43 -6.77
CA PHE A 387 7.19 41.43 -7.48
C PHE A 387 7.47 40.99 -8.92
N SER A 388 7.27 41.89 -9.89
CA SER A 388 7.55 41.62 -11.32
C SER A 388 9.02 41.26 -11.60
N THR A 389 9.92 41.67 -10.70
CA THR A 389 11.31 41.18 -10.62
C THR A 389 11.66 40.91 -9.16
N PRO A 390 12.02 39.67 -8.75
CA PRO A 390 12.30 39.36 -7.35
C PRO A 390 13.62 39.98 -6.84
N LEU A 391 14.56 40.28 -7.75
CA LEU A 391 15.80 41.01 -7.48
C LEU A 391 15.90 42.21 -8.43
N SER A 392 15.64 43.41 -7.92
CA SER A 392 15.80 44.66 -8.67
C SER A 392 17.19 45.24 -8.42
N LYS A 393 18.05 45.23 -9.45
CA LYS A 393 19.37 45.89 -9.40
C LYS A 393 19.23 47.36 -9.75
N MET A 394 19.78 48.25 -8.92
CA MET A 394 19.71 49.70 -9.10
C MET A 394 21.09 50.33 -8.88
N GLY A 395 21.53 51.19 -9.79
CA GLY A 395 22.78 51.95 -9.66
C GLY A 395 22.52 53.38 -9.22
N VAL A 396 23.30 53.88 -8.26
CA VAL A 396 23.23 55.28 -7.80
C VAL A 396 24.63 55.83 -7.64
N SER A 397 24.98 56.92 -8.32
CA SER A 397 26.24 57.62 -8.04
C SER A 397 26.16 58.29 -6.67
N GLU A 398 27.23 58.28 -5.89
CA GLU A 398 27.26 58.95 -4.58
C GLU A 398 27.05 60.48 -4.67
N ALA A 399 27.38 61.10 -5.81
CA ALA A 399 27.05 62.49 -6.12
C ALA A 399 25.54 62.74 -6.41
N ALA A 400 24.69 61.71 -6.35
CA ALA A 400 23.25 61.84 -6.53
C ALA A 400 22.63 62.67 -5.40
N LYS A 401 21.85 63.68 -5.77
CA LYS A 401 21.15 64.54 -4.82
C LYS A 401 19.99 63.81 -4.15
N VAL A 402 19.72 64.16 -2.89
CA VAL A 402 18.55 63.68 -2.15
C VAL A 402 17.28 63.95 -2.96
N GLY A 403 16.51 62.90 -3.25
CA GLY A 403 15.33 62.96 -4.13
C GLY A 403 15.55 62.46 -5.57
N THR A 404 16.77 62.08 -5.96
CA THR A 404 17.01 61.36 -7.23
C THR A 404 16.29 60.01 -7.24
N ILE A 405 15.56 59.73 -8.32
CA ILE A 405 14.88 58.43 -8.54
C ILE A 405 15.90 57.44 -9.09
N ILE A 406 16.24 56.42 -8.30
CA ILE A 406 17.25 55.38 -8.64
C ILE A 406 16.69 54.19 -9.42
N GLY A 407 15.35 54.08 -9.48
CA GLY A 407 14.64 52.98 -10.13
C GLY A 407 13.17 52.98 -9.76
N THR A 408 12.41 52.04 -10.34
CA THR A 408 11.01 51.78 -10.00
C THR A 408 10.83 50.28 -9.82
N VAL A 409 10.13 49.86 -8.76
CA VAL A 409 9.67 48.48 -8.59
C VAL A 409 8.18 48.41 -8.87
N SER A 410 7.75 47.31 -9.48
CA SER A 410 6.34 46.97 -9.65
C SER A 410 6.06 45.61 -9.00
N ALA A 411 4.87 45.50 -8.44
CA ALA A 411 4.30 44.27 -7.95
C ALA A 411 2.89 44.12 -8.52
N LEU A 412 2.42 42.89 -8.61
CA LEU A 412 1.10 42.52 -9.09
C LEU A 412 0.51 41.47 -8.15
N ASP A 413 -0.81 41.56 -7.99
CA ASP A 413 -1.65 40.67 -7.19
C ASP A 413 -2.27 39.68 -8.21
N PRO A 414 -2.02 38.35 -8.12
CA PRO A 414 -2.42 37.38 -9.15
C PRO A 414 -3.93 37.39 -9.39
N ASP A 415 -4.72 37.24 -8.32
CA ASP A 415 -6.18 37.23 -8.31
C ASP A 415 -6.79 38.52 -8.87
N SER A 416 -6.16 39.66 -8.58
CA SER A 416 -6.78 40.97 -8.72
C SER A 416 -5.85 41.99 -9.39
N THR A 417 -5.97 42.04 -10.72
CA THR A 417 -5.40 43.06 -11.63
C THR A 417 -5.62 44.54 -11.24
N ASN A 418 -6.43 44.84 -10.22
CA ASN A 418 -6.69 46.20 -9.72
C ASN A 418 -6.75 46.30 -8.17
N SER A 419 -6.22 45.33 -7.42
CA SER A 419 -6.10 45.46 -5.95
C SER A 419 -5.21 46.67 -5.59
N PRO A 420 -5.60 47.53 -4.63
CA PRO A 420 -4.79 48.66 -4.18
C PRO A 420 -3.63 48.19 -3.28
N ILE A 421 -2.60 47.65 -3.94
CA ILE A 421 -1.36 47.15 -3.35
C ILE A 421 -0.60 48.24 -2.59
N SER A 422 -0.14 47.93 -1.37
CA SER A 422 0.70 48.80 -0.54
C SER A 422 2.16 48.33 -0.52
N LEU A 423 3.07 49.19 -0.99
CA LEU A 423 4.51 48.95 -1.02
C LEU A 423 5.21 49.54 0.20
N PHE A 424 5.96 48.71 0.92
CA PHE A 424 6.79 49.10 2.06
C PHE A 424 8.27 48.75 1.78
N MET A 425 9.19 49.58 2.26
CA MET A 425 10.63 49.39 2.10
C MET A 425 11.31 49.50 3.46
N HIS A 426 12.22 48.57 3.76
CA HIS A 426 13.04 48.61 4.97
C HIS A 426 14.49 48.25 4.62
N ALA A 427 15.39 49.23 4.73
CA ALA A 427 16.74 49.17 4.17
C ALA A 427 16.70 48.72 2.69
N TYR A 428 17.34 47.58 2.38
CA TYR A 428 17.43 47.01 1.02
C TYR A 428 16.28 46.03 0.68
N PHE A 429 15.36 45.78 1.61
CA PHE A 429 14.24 44.86 1.39
C PHE A 429 12.97 45.62 1.01
N PHE A 430 12.29 45.13 -0.03
CA PHE A 430 10.92 45.52 -0.35
C PHE A 430 9.96 44.44 0.18
N SER A 431 8.91 44.88 0.86
CA SER A 431 7.77 44.04 1.23
C SER A 431 6.51 44.66 0.66
N VAL A 432 5.73 43.86 -0.04
CA VAL A 432 4.48 44.27 -0.67
C VAL A 432 3.32 43.58 0.02
N ILE A 433 2.26 44.34 0.31
CA ILE A 433 1.09 43.87 1.05
C ILE A 433 -0.15 44.18 0.22
N SER A 434 -1.09 43.23 0.11
CA SER A 434 -2.38 43.49 -0.55
C SER A 434 -3.36 44.17 0.41
N VAL A 435 -4.66 44.09 0.13
CA VAL A 435 -5.72 44.67 0.97
C VAL A 435 -5.85 43.93 2.31
N ASP A 436 -5.54 42.63 2.35
CA ASP A 436 -5.35 41.88 3.59
C ASP A 436 -3.90 42.03 4.10
N PRO A 437 -3.67 42.55 5.33
CA PRO A 437 -2.34 42.59 5.94
C PRO A 437 -1.72 41.21 6.25
N SER A 438 -2.43 40.08 6.09
CA SER A 438 -1.80 38.74 6.15
C SER A 438 -1.02 38.38 4.89
N GLN A 439 -1.39 38.94 3.73
CA GLN A 439 -0.84 38.65 2.41
C GLN A 439 0.43 39.50 2.15
N VAL A 440 1.63 38.93 2.33
CA VAL A 440 2.90 39.68 2.26
C VAL A 440 3.91 39.04 1.29
N GLY A 441 4.04 39.64 0.11
CA GLY A 441 5.14 39.37 -0.82
C GLY A 441 6.45 40.05 -0.40
N LYS A 442 7.59 39.50 -0.84
CA LYS A 442 8.94 40.00 -0.51
C LYS A 442 9.84 40.02 -1.73
N GLY A 443 10.65 41.08 -1.86
CA GLY A 443 11.61 41.29 -2.95
C GLY A 443 12.85 42.02 -2.44
N VAL A 444 13.93 41.98 -3.21
CA VAL A 444 15.24 42.51 -2.80
C VAL A 444 15.71 43.60 -3.75
N ALA A 445 16.10 44.75 -3.20
CA ALA A 445 16.89 45.75 -3.90
C ALA A 445 18.38 45.40 -3.78
N LEU A 446 19.09 45.28 -4.90
CA LEU A 446 20.54 45.39 -4.89
C LEU A 446 20.91 46.79 -5.37
N ILE A 447 21.11 47.69 -4.40
CA ILE A 447 21.56 49.06 -4.67
C ILE A 447 23.09 49.05 -4.70
N THR A 448 23.67 49.23 -5.88
CA THR A 448 25.11 49.46 -6.03
C THR A 448 25.37 50.95 -6.06
N VAL A 449 26.15 51.45 -5.08
CA VAL A 449 26.72 52.79 -5.18
C VAL A 449 27.75 52.77 -6.32
N LEU A 450 27.75 53.81 -7.14
CA LEU A 450 28.74 54.04 -8.18
C LEU A 450 29.68 55.13 -7.70
N ASP A 451 30.89 54.70 -7.38
CA ASP A 451 32.07 55.52 -7.12
C ASP A 451 32.28 56.59 -8.20
N ILE A 452 32.75 57.76 -7.79
CA ILE A 452 33.27 58.81 -8.67
C ILE A 452 34.63 59.31 -8.17
N ASN A 453 35.45 59.86 -9.07
CA ASN A 453 36.74 60.44 -8.71
C ASN A 453 36.55 61.77 -7.96
N ASP A 454 36.32 61.69 -6.66
CA ASP A 454 35.94 62.75 -5.72
C ASP A 454 37.09 63.09 -4.74
N ASN A 455 37.97 62.11 -4.48
CA ASN A 455 39.17 62.31 -3.68
C ASN A 455 40.38 62.65 -4.58
N ALA A 456 41.47 63.07 -3.94
CA ALA A 456 42.71 63.41 -4.63
C ALA A 456 43.88 62.68 -3.95
N PRO A 457 44.85 62.18 -4.71
CA PRO A 457 45.83 61.24 -4.19
C PRO A 457 46.80 61.97 -3.27
N VAL A 458 47.02 61.43 -2.09
CA VAL A 458 47.91 61.98 -1.04
C VAL A 458 49.06 61.01 -0.77
N PHE A 459 50.17 61.49 -0.20
CA PHE A 459 51.25 60.59 0.26
C PHE A 459 50.69 59.49 1.18
N ALA A 460 51.18 58.25 1.00
CA ALA A 460 50.78 57.09 1.80
C ALA A 460 51.08 57.26 3.30
N ILE A 461 52.13 58.03 3.63
CA ILE A 461 52.55 58.41 4.98
C ILE A 461 53.13 59.84 4.98
N GLU A 462 53.31 60.45 6.15
CA GLU A 462 54.13 61.65 6.28
C GLU A 462 55.61 61.30 6.08
N TYR A 463 56.15 61.57 4.89
CA TYR A 463 57.56 61.35 4.59
C TYR A 463 58.45 62.44 5.20
N GLU A 464 59.34 62.03 6.10
CA GLU A 464 60.52 62.78 6.53
C GLU A 464 61.78 61.94 6.28
N THR A 465 62.73 62.50 5.53
CA THR A 465 63.93 61.79 5.05
C THR A 465 65.23 62.52 5.40
N PHE A 466 66.34 61.79 5.45
CA PHE A 466 67.62 62.26 5.98
C PHE A 466 68.72 62.26 4.92
N LEU A 467 69.21 63.45 4.58
CA LEU A 467 70.23 63.72 3.57
C LEU A 467 71.60 63.89 4.23
N CYS A 468 72.54 63.02 3.90
CA CYS A 468 73.95 63.16 4.30
C CYS A 468 74.62 64.35 3.58
N GLU A 469 75.35 65.20 4.31
CA GLU A 469 76.09 66.36 3.75
C GLU A 469 76.99 65.99 2.55
N ARG A 470 77.61 64.80 2.61
CA ARG A 470 78.60 64.29 1.63
C ARG A 470 77.98 63.60 0.41
N VAL A 471 76.65 63.62 0.25
CA VAL A 471 75.94 63.04 -0.91
C VAL A 471 76.33 63.72 -2.22
N GLY A 472 76.56 62.89 -3.26
CA GLY A 472 76.78 63.32 -4.63
C GLY A 472 75.48 63.54 -5.42
N PRO A 473 75.53 64.20 -6.60
CA PRO A 473 74.38 64.33 -7.48
C PRO A 473 73.97 62.99 -8.11
N GLY A 474 72.67 62.80 -8.36
CA GLY A 474 72.10 61.62 -8.99
C GLY A 474 71.74 60.48 -8.03
N GLN A 475 71.96 60.64 -6.73
CA GLN A 475 71.61 59.65 -5.72
C GLN A 475 70.11 59.72 -5.38
N VAL A 476 69.42 58.58 -5.39
CA VAL A 476 68.06 58.46 -4.82
C VAL A 476 68.16 58.59 -3.31
N ILE A 477 67.35 59.48 -2.72
CA ILE A 477 67.34 59.74 -1.27
C ILE A 477 66.07 59.25 -0.58
N GLU A 478 64.96 59.18 -1.32
CA GLU A 478 63.67 58.72 -0.80
C GLU A 478 62.83 58.14 -1.95
N THR A 479 61.95 57.19 -1.66
CA THR A 479 60.95 56.70 -2.61
C THR A 479 59.56 56.86 -2.01
N ILE A 480 58.86 57.89 -2.47
CA ILE A 480 57.52 58.24 -2.03
C ILE A 480 56.47 57.45 -2.80
N SER A 481 55.36 57.10 -2.16
CA SER A 481 54.16 56.57 -2.80
C SER A 481 52.93 57.37 -2.36
N ALA A 482 51.84 57.20 -3.09
CA ALA A 482 50.55 57.81 -2.80
C ALA A 482 49.47 56.76 -2.53
N VAL A 483 48.39 57.21 -1.91
CA VAL A 483 47.14 56.49 -1.72
C VAL A 483 45.99 57.41 -2.13
N ASP A 484 44.92 56.80 -2.62
CA ASP A 484 43.63 57.46 -2.82
C ASP A 484 42.53 56.67 -2.10
N LYS A 485 41.32 57.24 -2.04
CA LYS A 485 40.17 56.65 -1.34
C LYS A 485 39.08 56.10 -2.25
N ASP A 486 39.07 56.53 -3.51
CA ASP A 486 38.13 56.08 -4.53
C ASP A 486 38.39 54.58 -4.87
N GLU A 487 37.54 53.92 -5.67
CA GLU A 487 37.62 52.48 -5.99
C GLU A 487 38.19 52.21 -7.40
N PRO A 488 39.00 51.15 -7.63
CA PRO A 488 39.53 50.84 -8.96
C PRO A 488 38.40 50.55 -9.98
N PRO A 489 38.30 51.33 -11.08
CA PRO A 489 39.40 52.00 -11.79
C PRO A 489 39.53 53.53 -11.61
N SER A 490 38.78 54.17 -10.72
CA SER A 490 38.86 55.63 -10.50
C SER A 490 40.21 56.02 -9.91
N GLY A 491 40.96 56.88 -10.59
CA GLY A 491 42.14 57.56 -10.04
C GLY A 491 43.42 56.75 -9.77
N HIS A 492 43.37 55.43 -9.58
CA HIS A 492 44.49 54.59 -9.07
C HIS A 492 45.79 54.50 -9.91
N GLN A 493 46.02 55.32 -10.95
CA GLN A 493 47.37 55.56 -11.47
C GLN A 493 47.83 56.98 -11.13
N PHE A 494 48.87 57.07 -10.30
CA PHE A 494 49.34 58.35 -9.76
C PHE A 494 50.54 58.87 -10.55
N PHE A 495 50.42 60.11 -11.01
CA PHE A 495 51.47 60.85 -11.70
C PHE A 495 52.13 61.85 -10.76
N PHE A 496 53.45 61.74 -10.60
CA PHE A 496 54.21 62.56 -9.67
C PHE A 496 55.01 63.64 -10.39
N SER A 497 54.95 64.86 -9.88
CA SER A 497 55.68 66.01 -10.44
C SER A 497 56.13 67.00 -9.37
N LEU A 498 57.07 67.88 -9.73
CA LEU A 498 57.40 69.04 -8.90
C LEU A 498 56.50 70.20 -9.32
N THR A 499 56.02 70.97 -8.34
CA THR A 499 55.20 72.17 -8.57
C THR A 499 55.92 73.17 -9.49
N ALA A 500 55.19 74.04 -10.18
CA ALA A 500 55.79 75.05 -11.07
C ALA A 500 56.83 75.95 -10.36
N GLU A 501 56.62 76.24 -9.08
CA GLU A 501 57.56 76.99 -8.22
C GLU A 501 58.87 76.22 -7.93
N THR A 502 58.83 74.87 -7.96
CA THR A 502 59.97 73.99 -7.67
C THR A 502 60.52 73.24 -8.88
N ALA A 503 59.93 73.39 -10.08
CA ALA A 503 60.51 72.93 -11.34
C ALA A 503 61.91 73.54 -11.60
N GLY A 504 62.14 74.77 -11.12
CA GLY A 504 63.45 75.44 -11.15
C GLY A 504 64.45 75.00 -10.06
N ASN A 505 64.10 74.06 -9.18
CA ASN A 505 64.95 73.64 -8.07
C ASN A 505 66.29 73.07 -8.57
N MET A 506 67.40 73.52 -7.97
CA MET A 506 68.76 73.05 -8.30
C MET A 506 69.31 72.02 -7.30
N ASN A 507 68.57 71.74 -6.23
CA ASN A 507 68.99 70.86 -5.14
C ASN A 507 68.48 69.43 -5.34
N PHE A 508 67.21 69.30 -5.73
CA PHE A 508 66.52 68.02 -5.92
C PHE A 508 65.83 67.94 -7.29
N THR A 509 65.56 66.72 -7.72
CA THR A 509 64.71 66.38 -8.87
C THR A 509 63.86 65.17 -8.52
N LEU A 510 62.71 65.03 -9.18
CA LEU A 510 61.82 63.88 -9.03
C LEU A 510 61.94 62.98 -10.27
N ARG A 511 61.86 61.66 -10.08
CA ARG A 511 61.65 60.67 -11.13
C ARG A 511 60.42 59.83 -10.77
N ASP A 512 59.35 60.02 -11.50
CA ASP A 512 58.19 59.11 -11.49
C ASP A 512 58.65 57.72 -11.96
N ASN A 513 58.36 56.69 -11.16
CA ASN A 513 58.75 55.31 -11.45
C ASN A 513 57.68 54.56 -12.28
N LYS A 514 56.48 55.12 -12.44
CA LYS A 514 55.31 54.57 -13.15
C LYS A 514 54.68 53.32 -12.52
N ASP A 515 54.90 53.14 -11.23
CA ASP A 515 54.43 52.02 -10.40
C ASP A 515 53.68 52.54 -9.15
N ASN A 516 53.04 53.71 -9.26
CA ASN A 516 52.48 54.50 -8.16
C ASN A 516 53.50 54.97 -7.10
N THR A 517 54.80 54.93 -7.42
CA THR A 517 55.87 55.54 -6.63
C THR A 517 56.68 56.57 -7.43
N ALA A 518 57.38 57.45 -6.72
CA ALA A 518 58.39 58.34 -7.30
C ALA A 518 59.66 58.36 -6.46
N SER A 519 60.80 58.32 -7.15
CA SER A 519 62.12 58.48 -6.55
C SER A 519 62.48 59.96 -6.48
N ILE A 520 62.89 60.44 -5.31
CA ILE A 520 63.50 61.77 -5.17
C ILE A 520 65.01 61.61 -5.28
N LEU A 521 65.64 62.42 -6.14
CA LEU A 521 67.07 62.37 -6.39
C LEU A 521 67.74 63.72 -6.12
N THR A 522 69.00 63.69 -5.70
CA THR A 522 69.85 64.88 -5.62
C THR A 522 70.23 65.39 -7.01
N LYS A 523 70.18 66.71 -7.21
CA LYS A 523 70.55 67.39 -8.46
C LYS A 523 71.90 68.12 -8.36
N ARG A 524 72.36 68.38 -7.13
CA ARG A 524 73.71 68.83 -6.77
C ARG A 524 74.26 67.96 -5.63
N GLY A 525 75.55 68.06 -5.33
CA GLY A 525 76.13 67.57 -4.07
C GLY A 525 76.56 68.73 -3.16
N GLY A 526 77.21 68.40 -2.04
CA GLY A 526 77.78 69.40 -1.13
C GLY A 526 76.73 70.16 -0.33
N PHE A 527 75.82 69.43 0.31
CA PHE A 527 74.82 70.01 1.21
C PHE A 527 75.47 70.32 2.56
N GLN A 528 75.26 71.53 3.08
CA GLN A 528 75.78 71.93 4.39
C GLN A 528 74.62 72.19 5.36
N ARG A 529 74.57 71.41 6.44
CA ARG A 529 73.61 71.53 7.56
C ARG A 529 73.64 72.91 8.20
N ARG A 530 74.79 73.60 8.13
CA ARG A 530 74.99 74.98 8.59
C ARG A 530 74.41 76.06 7.68
N GLU A 531 74.28 75.80 6.38
CA GLU A 531 73.63 76.70 5.44
C GLU A 531 72.11 76.51 5.47
N GLN A 532 71.66 75.26 5.42
CA GLN A 532 70.24 74.91 5.50
C GLN A 532 70.07 73.50 6.07
N SER A 533 69.50 73.39 7.27
CA SER A 533 69.30 72.13 7.99
C SER A 533 68.03 71.36 7.56
N MET A 534 67.07 72.03 6.91
CA MET A 534 65.84 71.42 6.40
C MET A 534 65.43 72.03 5.06
N TYR A 535 65.10 71.18 4.09
CA TYR A 535 64.38 71.53 2.87
C TYR A 535 62.95 71.00 2.96
N ARG A 536 62.00 71.72 2.34
CA ARG A 536 60.63 71.27 2.13
C ARG A 536 60.38 71.24 0.63
N LEU A 537 60.02 70.07 0.11
CA LEU A 537 59.83 69.83 -1.32
C LEU A 537 58.34 69.55 -1.60
N PRO A 538 57.56 70.54 -2.05
CA PRO A 538 56.20 70.31 -2.51
C PRO A 538 56.20 69.46 -3.80
N VAL A 539 55.60 68.28 -3.69
CA VAL A 539 55.35 67.34 -4.79
C VAL A 539 53.87 67.44 -5.14
N LEU A 540 53.58 67.67 -6.42
CA LEU A 540 52.24 67.61 -6.97
C LEU A 540 51.97 66.15 -7.39
N ILE A 541 50.91 65.57 -6.84
CA ILE A 541 50.43 64.23 -7.15
C ILE A 541 49.09 64.41 -7.88
N MET A 542 48.91 63.74 -9.02
CA MET A 542 47.68 63.78 -9.81
C MET A 542 47.23 62.35 -10.10
N ASP A 543 45.94 62.11 -10.05
CA ASP A 543 45.35 60.80 -10.33
C ASP A 543 45.16 60.54 -11.84
N SER A 544 44.56 59.39 -12.16
CA SER A 544 44.10 59.01 -13.51
C SER A 544 42.59 59.15 -13.71
N GLY A 545 41.94 60.00 -12.92
CA GLY A 545 40.51 60.21 -12.87
C GLY A 545 39.90 60.94 -14.06
N THR A 546 38.57 60.97 -14.10
CA THR A 546 37.82 61.83 -15.04
C THR A 546 36.64 62.52 -14.32
N PRO A 547 36.77 63.81 -13.93
CA PRO A 547 37.95 64.67 -14.04
C PRO A 547 39.10 64.18 -13.17
N ALA A 548 40.34 64.44 -13.58
CA ALA A 548 41.51 64.13 -12.76
C ALA A 548 41.67 65.17 -11.64
N LEU A 549 41.89 64.73 -10.41
CA LEU A 549 42.15 65.56 -9.25
C LEU A 549 43.64 65.50 -8.88
N SER A 550 44.07 66.43 -8.03
CA SER A 550 45.48 66.54 -7.63
C SER A 550 45.67 67.21 -6.27
N SER A 551 46.69 66.77 -5.55
CA SER A 551 47.10 67.32 -4.25
C SER A 551 48.56 67.75 -4.27
N THR A 552 48.97 68.63 -3.33
CA THR A 552 50.37 69.05 -3.19
C THR A 552 50.86 68.75 -1.79
N ASN A 553 51.62 67.67 -1.64
CA ASN A 553 52.16 67.24 -0.35
C ASN A 553 53.64 67.66 -0.23
N THR A 554 54.09 68.01 0.98
CA THR A 554 55.45 68.52 1.22
C THR A 554 56.34 67.48 1.89
N LEU A 555 57.27 66.91 1.13
CA LEU A 555 58.34 66.05 1.66
C LEU A 555 59.30 66.91 2.51
N SER A 556 59.59 66.47 3.73
CA SER A 556 60.60 67.11 4.60
C SER A 556 61.93 66.39 4.48
N ILE A 557 62.99 67.11 4.10
CA ILE A 557 64.34 66.57 3.90
C ILE A 557 65.27 67.28 4.90
N ARG A 558 65.76 66.58 5.93
CA ARG A 558 66.74 67.15 6.88
C ARG A 558 68.17 66.83 6.45
N VAL A 559 69.08 67.80 6.61
CA VAL A 559 70.51 67.59 6.34
C VAL A 559 71.20 67.17 7.63
N CYS A 560 71.88 66.01 7.61
CA CYS A 560 72.61 65.46 8.73
C CYS A 560 74.08 65.23 8.38
N ASP A 561 74.93 65.28 9.41
CA ASP A 561 76.27 64.72 9.38
C ASP A 561 76.19 63.21 9.03
N CYS A 562 77.24 62.63 8.46
CA CYS A 562 77.22 61.23 8.03
C CYS A 562 78.45 60.43 8.42
N ASP A 563 78.21 59.14 8.66
CA ASP A 563 79.20 58.12 8.97
C ASP A 563 80.14 57.83 7.78
N PRO A 564 81.26 57.10 7.99
CA PRO A 564 82.21 56.76 6.92
C PRO A 564 81.57 56.03 5.73
N ASP A 565 80.56 55.22 5.98
CA ASP A 565 79.84 54.41 4.98
C ASP A 565 78.71 55.18 4.25
N GLY A 566 78.59 56.49 4.50
CA GLY A 566 77.66 57.38 3.80
C GLY A 566 76.23 57.46 4.37
N THR A 567 75.92 56.68 5.40
CA THR A 567 74.64 56.77 6.13
C THR A 567 74.55 58.05 6.96
N PRO A 568 73.37 58.69 7.05
CA PRO A 568 73.17 59.87 7.90
C PRO A 568 73.18 59.47 9.39
N GLN A 569 74.01 60.14 10.18
CA GLN A 569 74.08 60.00 11.63
C GLN A 569 73.26 61.11 12.31
N SER A 570 72.80 60.86 13.54
CA SER A 570 71.88 61.68 14.34
C SER A 570 71.77 63.16 13.92
N CYS A 571 70.71 63.49 13.17
CA CYS A 571 70.21 64.86 13.03
C CYS A 571 69.75 65.34 14.41
N GLY A 572 70.69 65.91 15.18
CA GLY A 572 70.56 66.18 16.61
C GLY A 572 69.20 66.72 17.04
N THR A 573 68.55 65.97 17.92
CA THR A 573 67.23 66.27 18.45
C THR A 573 67.30 67.44 19.44
N GLU A 574 66.70 68.57 19.07
CA GLU A 574 66.20 69.49 20.09
C GLU A 574 65.05 68.81 20.82
N ALA A 575 65.38 68.18 21.95
CA ALA A 575 64.40 67.67 22.89
C ALA A 575 63.59 68.86 23.42
N PHE A 576 62.41 69.07 22.84
CA PHE A 576 61.48 70.14 23.21
C PHE A 576 60.96 69.88 24.63
N THR A 577 61.76 70.28 25.61
CA THR A 577 61.41 70.30 27.03
C THR A 577 60.42 71.43 27.26
N LEU A 578 59.19 71.19 26.79
CA LEU A 578 58.04 72.03 27.10
C LEU A 578 57.96 72.17 28.62
N SER A 579 58.29 73.37 29.09
CA SER A 579 58.08 73.79 30.47
C SER A 579 56.57 73.98 30.65
N ALA A 580 55.86 72.86 30.76
CA ALA A 580 54.43 72.76 30.95
C ALA A 580 54.05 73.20 32.38
N GLY A 581 54.30 74.47 32.67
CA GLY A 581 53.77 75.20 33.81
C GLY A 581 52.27 75.40 33.63
N LEU A 582 51.51 74.31 33.71
CA LEU A 582 50.06 74.38 33.84
C LEU A 582 49.75 75.28 35.04
N SER A 583 49.11 76.41 34.77
CA SER A 583 48.53 77.26 35.80
C SER A 583 47.68 76.39 36.74
N THR A 584 47.71 76.67 38.04
CA THR A 584 46.87 75.97 39.02
C THR A 584 45.38 76.05 38.64
N GLY A 585 44.94 77.11 37.95
CA GLY A 585 43.60 77.20 37.37
C GLY A 585 43.32 76.18 36.26
N ALA A 586 44.31 75.82 35.43
CA ALA A 586 44.17 74.79 34.40
C ALA A 586 44.10 73.38 35.03
N LEU A 587 44.92 73.10 36.04
CA LEU A 587 44.83 71.86 36.82
C LEU A 587 43.47 71.73 37.52
N VAL A 588 42.96 72.80 38.14
CA VAL A 588 41.63 72.81 38.77
C VAL A 588 40.51 72.64 37.73
N ALA A 589 40.62 73.24 36.54
CA ALA A 589 39.65 73.07 35.46
C ALA A 589 39.63 71.62 34.93
N ILE A 590 40.80 71.00 34.73
CA ILE A 590 40.92 69.60 34.33
C ILE A 590 40.34 68.68 35.42
N LEU A 591 40.66 68.93 36.70
CA LEU A 591 40.12 68.15 37.81
C LEU A 591 38.59 68.28 37.93
N ALA A 592 38.05 69.48 37.71
CA ALA A 592 36.62 69.74 37.67
C ALA A 592 35.94 69.01 36.51
N CYS A 593 36.52 69.03 35.31
CA CYS A 593 36.03 68.25 34.16
C CYS A 593 36.07 66.74 34.42
N ILE A 594 37.13 66.22 35.04
CA ILE A 594 37.20 64.79 35.42
C ILE A 594 36.11 64.44 36.45
N ILE A 595 35.86 65.30 37.43
CA ILE A 595 34.79 65.10 38.42
C ILE A 595 33.40 65.16 37.78
N THR A 596 33.13 66.10 36.87
CA THR A 596 31.83 66.15 36.18
C THR A 596 31.62 64.95 35.24
N LEU A 597 32.68 64.48 34.56
CA LEU A 597 32.64 63.26 33.75
C LEU A 597 32.39 62.01 34.61
N LEU A 598 33.03 61.89 35.78
CA LEU A 598 32.77 60.82 36.74
C LEU A 598 31.35 60.84 37.30
N VAL A 599 30.80 62.03 37.60
CA VAL A 599 29.40 62.18 38.02
C VAL A 599 28.43 61.83 36.88
N LEU A 600 28.74 62.22 35.65
CA LEU A 600 27.96 61.84 34.46
C LEU A 600 27.96 60.33 34.24
N VAL A 601 29.12 59.68 34.36
CA VAL A 601 29.26 58.21 34.28
C VAL A 601 28.50 57.52 35.41
N LEU A 602 28.54 58.03 36.65
CA LEU A 602 27.71 57.52 37.75
C LEU A 602 26.21 57.67 37.50
N LEU A 603 25.78 58.79 36.88
CA LEU A 603 24.40 58.97 36.43
C LEU A 603 24.02 57.96 35.33
N ILE A 604 24.85 57.79 34.31
CA ILE A 604 24.63 56.81 33.23
C ILE A 604 24.58 55.38 33.78
N VAL A 605 25.46 55.02 34.70
CA VAL A 605 25.48 53.69 35.35
C VAL A 605 24.26 53.48 36.26
N THR A 606 23.83 54.49 37.02
CA THR A 606 22.62 54.37 37.86
C THR A 606 21.33 54.36 37.05
N MET A 607 21.26 55.08 35.92
CA MET A 607 20.15 54.99 34.96
C MET A 607 20.13 53.63 34.25
N ARG A 608 21.28 53.12 33.77
CA ARG A 608 21.40 51.76 33.19
C ARG A 608 21.10 50.64 34.20
N ARG A 609 21.28 50.88 35.51
CA ARG A 609 20.84 49.96 36.58
C ARG A 609 19.34 50.07 36.93
N ARG A 610 18.65 51.15 36.55
CA ARG A 610 17.20 51.33 36.74
C ARG A 610 16.35 50.97 35.51
N LYS A 611 16.95 50.79 34.34
CA LYS A 611 16.29 50.25 33.14
C LYS A 611 16.87 48.88 32.77
N LYS A 612 16.30 47.83 33.38
CA LYS A 612 16.44 46.43 32.95
C LYS A 612 15.08 45.74 32.98
N GLU A 613 14.33 45.91 31.90
CA GLU A 613 13.33 44.95 31.44
C GLU A 613 13.78 44.48 30.04
N PRO A 614 13.61 43.19 29.70
CA PRO A 614 14.27 42.61 28.53
C PRO A 614 13.43 42.77 27.25
N LEU A 615 14.08 43.17 26.17
CA LEU A 615 13.65 42.87 24.80
C LEU A 615 14.84 42.28 24.04
N ILE A 616 14.54 41.33 23.15
CA ILE A 616 15.51 40.44 22.51
C ILE A 616 15.51 40.70 21.01
N LEU A 617 16.67 41.11 20.50
CA LEU A 617 17.18 41.02 19.12
C LEU A 617 18.66 41.49 19.28
N ASP A 618 19.68 40.64 19.18
CA ASP A 618 20.09 39.79 18.04
C ASP A 618 20.67 40.66 16.91
N GLU A 619 21.99 40.83 16.94
CA GLU A 619 22.78 41.58 15.96
C GLU A 619 23.65 40.60 15.16
N ASP A 620 23.45 40.58 13.85
CA ASP A 620 24.21 39.77 12.91
C ASP A 620 25.46 40.57 12.45
N ARG A 621 26.67 40.06 12.78
CA ARG A 621 27.98 40.30 12.12
C ARG A 621 28.58 41.72 12.03
N ASP A 622 29.84 41.83 12.49
CA ASP A 622 31.03 41.85 11.60
C ASP A 622 32.22 41.25 12.38
N VAL A 623 33.00 40.26 11.93
CA VAL A 623 33.76 40.00 10.67
C VAL A 623 35.20 40.55 10.74
N ARG A 624 36.14 39.63 11.02
CA ARG A 624 37.62 39.71 10.81
C ARG A 624 38.39 40.68 11.75
N GLU A 625 39.65 40.46 12.14
CA GLU A 625 40.61 39.33 12.03
C GLU A 625 41.74 39.57 13.10
N ASN A 626 42.86 38.84 13.26
CA ASN A 626 43.59 37.77 12.53
C ASN A 626 44.30 36.84 13.57
N ILE A 627 45.26 36.00 13.13
CA ILE A 627 46.31 35.29 13.90
C ILE A 627 45.85 34.10 14.77
N VAL A 628 45.84 32.92 14.14
CA VAL A 628 46.34 31.67 14.74
C VAL A 628 47.60 31.29 13.96
N ARG A 629 48.64 30.78 14.63
CA ARG A 629 49.81 30.19 13.96
C ARG A 629 49.59 28.71 13.71
N TYR A 630 49.97 28.25 12.52
CA TYR A 630 50.28 26.84 12.29
C TYR A 630 51.57 26.50 13.06
N ASP A 631 51.55 25.38 13.78
CA ASP A 631 52.69 24.53 14.16
C ASP A 631 52.12 23.27 14.87
N ASP A 632 51.29 22.51 14.14
CA ASP A 632 50.92 21.13 14.48
C ASP A 632 50.60 20.37 13.17
N GLU A 633 51.61 20.33 12.29
CA GLU A 633 51.71 19.32 11.22
C GLU A 633 51.84 17.93 11.89
N GLY A 634 51.34 16.82 11.33
CA GLY A 634 50.67 16.59 10.05
C GLY A 634 50.22 15.12 10.01
N GLY A 635 49.93 14.50 8.86
CA GLY A 635 50.05 14.97 7.47
C GLY A 635 49.96 13.77 6.51
N GLY A 636 50.01 14.02 5.21
CA GLY A 636 49.84 13.01 4.14
C GLY A 636 48.35 12.81 3.78
N GLU A 637 47.86 13.08 2.56
CA GLU A 637 48.27 12.56 1.23
C GLU A 637 47.79 11.11 1.03
N GLU A 638 47.10 10.74 -0.07
CA GLU A 638 46.91 11.39 -1.39
C GLU A 638 45.48 11.13 -1.95
N ASP A 639 44.88 12.13 -2.61
CA ASP A 639 44.29 12.13 -3.96
C ASP A 639 43.82 10.79 -4.61
N THR A 640 42.66 10.66 -5.29
CA THR A 640 41.54 11.54 -5.74
C THR A 640 40.21 10.69 -5.83
N GLU A 641 39.01 11.05 -6.33
CA GLU A 641 38.44 12.14 -7.18
C GLU A 641 37.00 12.54 -6.77
N ALA A 642 36.53 13.67 -7.33
CA ALA A 642 35.15 13.98 -7.80
C ALA A 642 33.90 14.00 -6.86
N PHE A 643 33.30 15.20 -6.75
CA PHE A 643 31.92 15.59 -7.15
C PHE A 643 30.74 14.56 -7.05
N ASP A 644 29.51 14.90 -6.61
CA ASP A 644 28.89 16.16 -6.13
C ASP A 644 27.48 15.88 -5.53
N MET A 645 26.78 16.93 -5.08
CA MET A 645 25.33 17.06 -4.76
C MET A 645 24.80 16.32 -3.50
N VAL A 646 24.28 16.97 -2.45
CA VAL A 646 23.12 17.91 -2.33
C VAL A 646 21.76 17.18 -2.30
N ALA A 647 20.83 17.40 -1.35
CA ALA A 647 20.85 18.06 -0.03
C ALA A 647 19.49 17.82 0.71
N LEU A 648 19.21 18.64 1.74
CA LEU A 648 17.90 18.91 2.40
C LEU A 648 17.44 17.83 3.42
N ARG A 649 17.57 18.10 4.74
CA ARG A 649 16.64 18.80 5.68
C ARG A 649 15.61 17.82 6.32
N ASN A 650 15.55 17.64 7.66
CA ASN A 650 15.06 18.53 8.76
C ASN A 650 13.54 18.84 8.67
N LEU A 651 12.70 18.82 9.73
CA LEU A 651 12.88 19.03 11.20
C LEU A 651 11.69 18.46 12.06
N ASN A 652 11.89 18.28 13.39
CA ASN A 652 11.06 18.55 14.62
C ASN A 652 9.51 18.77 14.57
N VAL A 653 8.63 18.59 15.61
CA VAL A 653 8.69 18.35 17.10
C VAL A 653 7.26 17.90 17.60
N VAL A 654 7.03 16.93 18.52
CA VAL A 654 6.80 17.00 20.02
C VAL A 654 5.73 18.03 20.51
N ARG A 655 4.84 17.87 21.52
CA ARG A 655 4.18 16.78 22.31
C ARG A 655 3.21 17.40 23.40
N ASP A 656 2.22 16.65 23.91
CA ASP A 656 1.55 16.79 25.26
C ASP A 656 0.59 18.02 25.53
N SER A 657 -0.34 18.09 26.54
CA SER A 657 -0.95 17.11 27.50
C SER A 657 -2.18 17.62 28.31
N LYS A 658 -3.03 16.70 28.84
CA LYS A 658 -3.75 16.68 30.19
C LYS A 658 -4.82 17.77 30.52
N ALA A 659 -5.73 17.72 31.52
CA ALA A 659 -6.38 16.72 32.45
C ALA A 659 -7.45 17.48 33.35
N ARG A 660 -8.28 17.01 34.33
CA ARG A 660 -8.71 15.72 34.99
C ARG A 660 -9.92 15.98 35.97
N ARG A 661 -10.90 15.04 36.10
CA ARG A 661 -11.77 14.71 37.32
C ARG A 661 -12.77 15.77 37.89
N ASP A 662 -13.76 15.47 38.75
CA ASP A 662 -14.61 14.28 39.14
C ASP A 662 -15.76 14.77 40.07
N VAL A 663 -16.90 14.05 40.21
CA VAL A 663 -17.68 13.81 41.47
C VAL A 663 -18.95 12.92 41.24
N THR A 664 -19.46 12.33 42.33
CA THR A 664 -20.50 11.28 42.52
C THR A 664 -21.88 11.80 43.02
N PRO A 665 -22.96 11.00 43.24
CA PRO A 665 -23.39 9.70 42.64
C PRO A 665 -24.93 9.57 42.35
N GLU A 666 -25.33 8.36 41.94
CA GLU A 666 -26.55 7.61 42.38
C GLU A 666 -27.94 7.69 41.70
N VAL A 667 -28.53 6.49 41.69
CA VAL A 667 -29.80 5.94 41.15
C VAL A 667 -30.96 6.09 42.19
N PRO A 668 -32.26 5.77 41.93
CA PRO A 668 -32.80 4.78 40.98
C PRO A 668 -34.07 5.16 40.17
N THR A 669 -34.54 4.18 39.38
CA THR A 669 -35.71 4.20 38.48
C THR A 669 -37.06 3.98 39.18
N LEU A 670 -38.19 4.26 38.47
CA LEU A 670 -39.31 3.30 38.28
C LEU A 670 -40.44 3.78 37.33
N TYR A 671 -41.06 2.81 36.63
CA TYR A 671 -42.39 2.75 35.99
C TYR A 671 -42.90 3.71 34.86
N CYS A 672 -43.14 3.08 33.68
CA CYS A 672 -44.33 3.17 32.79
C CYS A 672 -44.68 4.48 32.02
N SER A 673 -45.28 4.48 30.81
CA SER A 673 -45.85 3.41 29.94
C SER A 673 -45.68 3.69 28.42
N ARG A 674 -45.87 2.65 27.58
CA ARG A 674 -46.13 2.69 26.10
C ARG A 674 -47.65 2.85 25.83
N PRO A 675 -48.17 2.96 24.57
CA PRO A 675 -47.69 3.56 23.29
C PRO A 675 -48.87 4.43 22.69
N PRO A 676 -49.21 4.55 21.36
CA PRO A 676 -48.53 4.31 20.07
C PRO A 676 -48.49 5.58 19.13
N PRO A 677 -48.86 5.63 17.82
CA PRO A 677 -47.83 5.89 16.78
C PRO A 677 -48.17 6.89 15.64
N TYR A 678 -47.18 7.15 14.76
CA TYR A 678 -47.26 7.77 13.40
C TYR A 678 -47.69 9.26 13.34
N LYS A 679 -47.02 10.17 12.59
CA LYS A 679 -46.45 10.06 11.22
C LYS A 679 -45.16 10.87 11.05
N ILE A 680 -44.46 10.68 9.92
CA ILE A 680 -43.20 11.35 9.55
C ILE A 680 -43.43 12.38 8.44
N THR A 681 -42.95 13.61 8.65
CA THR A 681 -42.44 14.55 7.63
C THR A 681 -41.38 15.43 8.31
N PRO A 682 -40.18 15.63 7.76
CA PRO A 682 -39.13 16.41 8.41
C PRO A 682 -39.33 17.91 8.21
N ASP A 683 -39.36 18.67 9.30
CA ASP A 683 -39.27 20.13 9.29
C ASP A 683 -38.06 20.58 10.12
N ASN A 684 -37.15 21.31 9.48
CA ASN A 684 -35.87 21.72 10.05
C ASN A 684 -35.99 22.86 11.07
N GLY A 685 -37.19 23.44 11.27
CA GLY A 685 -37.44 24.37 12.38
C GLY A 685 -37.23 23.73 13.75
N ILE A 686 -37.90 22.58 13.99
CA ILE A 686 -37.91 21.90 15.30
C ILE A 686 -36.50 21.44 15.70
N PHE A 687 -35.68 20.99 14.73
CA PHE A 687 -34.31 20.56 15.03
C PHE A 687 -33.38 21.73 15.38
N ARG A 688 -33.63 22.92 14.85
CA ARG A 688 -32.90 24.14 15.27
C ARG A 688 -33.36 24.61 16.66
N GLU A 689 -34.66 24.63 16.95
CA GLU A 689 -35.14 25.00 18.29
C GLU A 689 -34.64 24.00 19.35
N PHE A 690 -34.67 22.70 19.07
CA PHE A 690 -34.09 21.69 19.96
C PHE A 690 -32.60 21.91 20.24
N ILE A 691 -31.80 22.26 19.22
CA ILE A 691 -30.37 22.57 19.42
C ILE A 691 -30.20 23.87 20.22
N TRP A 692 -31.00 24.90 19.97
CA TRP A 692 -30.90 26.19 20.66
C TRP A 692 -31.34 26.14 22.13
N ASP A 693 -32.44 25.45 22.45
CA ASP A 693 -32.81 25.20 23.86
C ASP A 693 -31.76 24.31 24.54
N ARG A 694 -31.17 23.33 23.86
CA ARG A 694 -30.09 22.51 24.45
C ARG A 694 -28.78 23.26 24.67
N LEU A 695 -28.41 24.23 23.82
CA LEU A 695 -27.29 25.14 24.12
C LEU A 695 -27.62 26.01 25.33
N LYS A 696 -28.82 26.59 25.35
CA LYS A 696 -29.27 27.51 26.41
C LYS A 696 -29.43 26.82 27.78
N ASP A 697 -29.84 25.55 27.81
CA ASP A 697 -29.83 24.71 29.01
C ASP A 697 -28.39 24.47 29.52
N ALA A 698 -27.41 24.35 28.62
CA ALA A 698 -26.01 24.14 28.97
C ALA A 698 -25.28 25.43 29.40
N ASP A 699 -25.54 26.55 28.73
CA ASP A 699 -25.00 27.88 29.06
C ASP A 699 -25.52 28.41 30.42
N VAL A 700 -26.60 27.82 30.96
CA VAL A 700 -27.24 28.19 32.22
C VAL A 700 -27.12 27.08 33.28
N ASP A 701 -26.38 25.99 33.01
CA ASP A 701 -26.16 24.89 33.95
C ASP A 701 -25.33 25.36 35.17
N PRO A 702 -25.89 25.38 36.40
CA PRO A 702 -25.17 25.83 37.59
C PRO A 702 -24.09 24.84 38.07
N SER A 703 -23.93 23.69 37.41
CA SER A 703 -22.84 22.74 37.61
C SER A 703 -21.69 22.89 36.60
N ALA A 704 -21.81 23.76 35.59
CA ALA A 704 -20.72 24.10 34.69
C ALA A 704 -19.56 24.76 35.46
N PRO A 705 -18.31 24.28 35.33
CA PRO A 705 -17.17 24.88 36.02
C PRO A 705 -16.87 26.27 35.43
N PRO A 706 -16.45 27.26 36.25
CA PRO A 706 -16.11 28.59 35.78
C PRO A 706 -14.91 28.55 34.82
N TYR A 707 -14.89 29.44 33.83
CA TYR A 707 -13.78 29.57 32.88
C TYR A 707 -12.46 29.85 33.60
N ASP A 708 -11.58 28.86 33.66
CA ASP A 708 -10.33 28.96 34.42
C ASP A 708 -9.25 29.73 33.63
N SER A 709 -8.56 30.64 34.32
CA SER A 709 -7.68 31.64 33.71
C SER A 709 -6.21 31.26 33.84
N LEU A 710 -5.45 31.37 32.74
CA LEU A 710 -4.02 31.08 32.68
C LEU A 710 -3.17 31.88 33.70
N GLN A 711 -2.72 31.23 34.78
CA GLN A 711 -1.42 31.54 35.44
C GLN A 711 -0.99 30.50 36.51
N THR A 712 0.18 29.87 36.29
CA THR A 712 1.21 29.42 37.28
C THR A 712 0.80 28.46 38.43
N TYR A 713 1.64 27.70 39.15
CA TYR A 713 3.02 27.17 39.09
C TYR A 713 3.11 26.05 40.18
N ALA A 714 4.04 25.08 40.24
CA ALA A 714 4.97 24.45 39.28
C ALA A 714 5.68 23.24 39.97
N PHE A 715 6.39 22.41 39.18
CA PHE A 715 7.48 21.51 39.61
C PHE A 715 7.18 20.37 40.62
N GLU A 716 6.89 19.17 40.09
CA GLU A 716 7.32 17.86 40.62
C GLU A 716 7.65 16.99 39.38
N GLY A 717 8.45 15.92 39.39
CA GLY A 717 9.17 15.18 40.43
C GLY A 717 9.82 13.96 39.74
N SER A 718 10.92 13.40 40.26
CA SER A 718 11.77 12.49 39.48
C SER A 718 11.30 11.02 39.44
N GLY A 719 11.20 10.46 38.23
CA GLY A 719 11.60 9.09 37.91
C GLY A 719 10.73 7.93 38.41
N SER A 720 10.18 7.16 37.46
CA SER A 720 9.81 5.76 37.68
C SER A 720 10.35 4.93 36.51
N VAL A 721 10.93 3.77 36.79
CA VAL A 721 11.49 2.86 35.78
C VAL A 721 10.40 1.87 35.40
N ALA A 722 9.97 1.90 34.14
CA ALA A 722 9.11 0.90 33.51
C ALA A 722 9.57 0.76 32.06
N GLU A 723 9.83 -0.47 31.62
CA GLU A 723 10.52 -0.75 30.36
C GLU A 723 9.57 -0.75 29.15
N SER A 724 10.13 -0.55 27.96
CA SER A 724 9.38 -0.51 26.71
C SER A 724 8.79 -1.89 26.37
N LEU A 725 7.51 -1.91 25.96
CA LEU A 725 6.84 -3.11 25.46
C LEU A 725 7.40 -3.53 24.09
N SER A 726 8.51 -4.27 24.10
CA SER A 726 9.17 -4.81 22.89
C SER A 726 9.88 -6.14 23.18
N SER A 727 9.24 -7.01 23.97
CA SER A 727 9.78 -8.31 24.40
C SER A 727 8.70 -9.39 24.61
N LEU A 728 7.62 -9.38 23.81
CA LEU A 728 6.63 -10.46 23.78
C LEU A 728 7.06 -11.58 22.82
N ASP A 729 8.13 -12.31 23.19
CA ASP A 729 8.47 -13.57 22.51
C ASP A 729 9.30 -14.51 23.42
N SER A 730 8.75 -14.85 24.59
CA SER A 730 9.13 -16.04 25.40
C SER A 730 8.22 -16.18 26.63
N LEU A 731 7.19 -17.04 26.53
CA LEU A 731 6.39 -17.47 27.69
C LEU A 731 6.78 -18.90 28.08
N SER A 732 7.56 -19.01 29.14
CA SER A 732 7.69 -20.24 29.91
C SER A 732 6.63 -20.29 31.02
N THR A 733 6.28 -21.50 31.42
CA THR A 733 5.18 -21.87 32.32
C THR A 733 5.23 -21.23 33.73
N ASP A 734 4.08 -21.26 34.39
CA ASP A 734 3.88 -21.13 35.83
C ASP A 734 4.20 -19.77 36.48
N SER A 735 3.29 -18.82 36.29
CA SER A 735 2.92 -17.87 37.35
C SER A 735 1.42 -17.56 37.29
N GLU A 736 0.74 -17.65 38.43
CA GLU A 736 -0.67 -17.30 38.57
C GLU A 736 -0.80 -15.77 38.47
N GLN A 737 -1.57 -15.29 37.51
CA GLN A 737 -1.77 -13.85 37.31
C GLN A 737 -2.75 -13.32 38.35
N ASN A 738 -2.25 -12.96 39.54
CA ASN A 738 -3.05 -12.26 40.54
C ASN A 738 -3.43 -10.87 40.00
N TYR A 739 -4.74 -10.61 39.89
CA TYR A 739 -5.31 -9.36 39.39
C TYR A 739 -5.86 -8.43 40.49
N ASP A 740 -5.61 -8.70 41.78
CA ASP A 740 -6.14 -7.93 42.91
C ASP A 740 -5.81 -6.43 42.81
N TYR A 741 -4.63 -6.11 42.26
CA TYR A 741 -4.16 -4.74 42.04
C TYR A 741 -5.07 -3.91 41.11
N LEU A 742 -5.93 -4.55 40.29
CA LEU A 742 -6.94 -3.85 39.49
C LEU A 742 -8.00 -3.14 40.36
N SER A 743 -8.14 -3.54 41.63
CA SER A 743 -9.03 -2.87 42.58
C SER A 743 -8.48 -1.49 43.02
N ASP A 744 -7.16 -1.36 43.20
CA ASP A 744 -6.49 -0.11 43.57
C ASP A 744 -6.51 0.94 42.45
N TRP A 745 -6.69 0.51 41.19
CA TRP A 745 -6.71 1.40 40.02
C TRP A 745 -8.00 2.24 39.92
N GLY A 746 -8.96 2.01 40.82
CA GLY A 746 -10.12 2.86 41.07
C GLY A 746 -11.45 2.28 40.57
N PRO A 747 -12.59 2.91 40.94
CA PRO A 747 -13.91 2.27 40.92
C PRO A 747 -14.41 1.85 39.54
N ARG A 748 -13.83 2.34 38.44
CA ARG A 748 -14.18 1.92 37.06
C ARG A 748 -13.60 0.55 36.70
N PHE A 749 -12.50 0.13 37.32
CA PHE A 749 -11.85 -1.17 37.10
C PHE A 749 -12.32 -2.26 38.05
N ARG A 750 -13.08 -1.89 39.10
CA ARG A 750 -13.65 -2.85 40.06
C ARG A 750 -14.41 -3.99 39.38
N LYS A 751 -15.22 -3.68 38.35
CA LYS A 751 -16.00 -4.68 37.59
C LYS A 751 -15.15 -5.59 36.69
N LEU A 752 -13.86 -5.31 36.51
CA LEU A 752 -12.86 -6.20 35.89
C LEU A 752 -12.13 -7.02 36.98
N ALA A 753 -11.77 -6.39 38.11
CA ALA A 753 -11.25 -7.11 39.27
C ALA A 753 -12.25 -8.18 39.77
N ASP A 754 -13.54 -7.86 39.88
CA ASP A 754 -14.60 -8.80 40.25
C ASP A 754 -14.73 -9.99 39.25
N LEU A 755 -14.36 -9.78 37.97
CA LEU A 755 -14.50 -10.75 36.88
C LEU A 755 -13.30 -11.72 36.78
N TYR A 756 -12.10 -11.27 37.18
CA TYR A 756 -10.85 -12.03 37.05
C TYR A 756 -10.20 -12.40 38.40
N GLY A 757 -10.56 -11.75 39.50
CA GLY A 757 -10.03 -11.95 40.86
C GLY A 757 -10.63 -13.12 41.64
N HIS A 758 -11.17 -14.14 40.96
CA HIS A 758 -11.67 -15.36 41.60
C HIS A 758 -10.67 -16.51 41.43
N GLY A 759 -9.51 -16.35 42.07
CA GLY A 759 -8.42 -17.32 42.10
C GLY A 759 -8.06 -17.75 43.51
N ASP A 760 -8.95 -18.46 44.20
CA ASP A 760 -8.50 -19.59 45.04
C ASP A 760 -9.63 -20.61 45.30
N SER A 761 -9.25 -21.84 45.65
CA SER A 761 -10.14 -23.00 45.76
C SER A 761 -10.28 -23.50 47.20
N SER A 762 -11.51 -23.83 47.61
CA SER A 762 -11.74 -24.65 48.81
C SER A 762 -12.99 -25.51 48.69
N ASN A 763 -12.80 -26.78 48.31
CA ASN A 763 -13.83 -27.82 48.41
C ASN A 763 -14.06 -28.21 49.87
N ILE A 764 -15.31 -28.08 50.35
CA ILE A 764 -15.96 -28.73 51.51
C ILE A 764 -17.42 -28.22 51.45
N PHE A 765 -18.48 -29.03 51.41
CA PHE A 765 -18.75 -30.29 52.11
C PHE A 765 -19.24 -31.43 51.22
N SER A 766 -19.18 -32.65 51.76
CA SER A 766 -20.00 -33.80 51.37
C SER A 766 -21.05 -34.12 52.44
N SER A 767 -22.32 -34.20 52.03
CA SER A 767 -23.43 -34.86 52.75
C SER A 767 -24.62 -35.04 51.81
#